data_AF-A0A0J5GJD6-F1
#
_entry.id   AF-A0A0J5GJD6-F1
#
_cell.length_a   1.000
_cell.length_b   1.000
_cell.length_c   1.000
_cell.angle_alpha   90.00
_cell.angle_beta   90.00
_cell.angle_gamma   90.00
#
_symmetry.space_group_name_H-M   'P 1'
#
loop_
_entity.id
_entity.type
_entity.pdbx_description
1 polymer ?
#
loop_
_entity_poly.entity_id
_entity_poly.type
_entity_poly.pdbx_seq_one_letter_code
_entity_poly.pdbx_strand_id
1 'polypeptide(L)'
;MTTPSPLDAALAQYFGFDGFRDGQREVVQALLDGHSAMAIFPTGSGKSLCYQLAATQLPHLTLVISPLLALMRDQLAFLQQKGIAAAAIDSSQSRDEAQQVMADVRAGRIKVLMVSVERLKNERFRRFIAEVPLSLLVVDEAHCISEWGHNFRPDYLKLPQYREQLAIPQVLLLTATATPAVMQDMARRFDIAPEHITVTGFYRPNLHLHVRAVAQADKDAMLLKLLARTPGAACVVYVTQQQTAETLAARLQAQGVGAAAYHAGLDSALREQIQDEFMRGDTPVIVATIAFGMGIDKGNIRQVIHYDLPKSVENYSQEIGRAGRDGEVSLCTLLGNRDGLHVLENFVYGDTPQQASIALVLQRIRDEAQHGQWEMTLYGLSADSNIRQLPLKTLLVYLEVQGILQAQYSYYSEYRFQLREDEAALLAHFKDERREFVAALLAHSKLGRSWYAFDFDSFLQAFPGQRQRAVTALEFMDERGWLTLETKQMTEVYAVNDATFDVATLAASLYRQFQAREDSELARLQQMLRLFETESCLSFALASYFGDAAAPRECGHCLVCRGKPARLPAAPTLTALDAATLHGALAALHDKLGAAAAPHLAACFLCGITLPRLTALRAARLPGFGRFAGYPFASVRELLSVEMV
;
A
#
# COMPACT_ATOMS: atom_id res chain seq x y z
N MET A 1 -1.66 -4.04 50.35
CA MET A 1 -1.49 -4.72 49.05
C MET A 1 -2.83 -4.67 48.35
N THR A 2 -2.98 -3.76 47.38
CA THR A 2 -4.17 -3.67 46.54
C THR A 2 -4.23 -4.89 45.64
N THR A 3 -5.36 -5.60 45.63
CA THR A 3 -5.62 -6.67 44.67
C THR A 3 -5.43 -6.14 43.24
N PRO A 4 -4.65 -6.82 42.38
CA PRO A 4 -4.46 -6.38 40.99
C PRO A 4 -5.82 -6.35 40.28
N SER A 5 -6.04 -5.34 39.43
CA SER A 5 -7.28 -5.28 38.65
C SER A 5 -7.38 -6.53 37.75
N PRO A 6 -8.60 -6.99 37.38
CA PRO A 6 -8.75 -8.13 36.48
C PRO A 6 -7.95 -7.97 35.18
N LEU A 7 -7.83 -6.73 34.71
CA LEU A 7 -7.06 -6.38 33.52
C LEU A 7 -5.55 -6.54 33.71
N ASP A 8 -5.01 -6.16 34.89
CA ASP A 8 -3.60 -6.36 35.23
C ASP A 8 -3.28 -7.86 35.38
N ALA A 9 -4.20 -8.63 35.96
CA ALA A 9 -4.07 -10.07 36.06
C ALA A 9 -4.02 -10.73 34.67
N ALA A 10 -4.88 -10.31 33.74
CA ALA A 10 -4.87 -10.81 32.37
C ALA A 10 -3.58 -10.42 31.62
N LEU A 11 -3.11 -9.19 31.79
CA LEU A 11 -1.85 -8.72 31.21
C LEU A 11 -0.67 -9.58 31.68
N ALA A 12 -0.57 -9.82 32.98
CA ALA A 12 0.47 -10.66 33.57
C ALA A 12 0.34 -12.12 33.12
N GLN A 13 -0.87 -12.68 33.13
CA GLN A 13 -1.14 -14.07 32.76
C GLN A 13 -0.77 -14.38 31.31
N TYR A 14 -1.22 -13.58 30.35
CA TYR A 14 -1.03 -13.87 28.93
C TYR A 14 0.31 -13.36 28.40
N PHE A 15 0.75 -12.18 28.84
CA PHE A 15 1.90 -11.53 28.23
C PHE A 15 3.15 -11.53 29.11
N GLY A 16 2.99 -11.72 30.42
CA GLY A 16 4.09 -11.67 31.40
C GLY A 16 4.60 -10.25 31.65
N PHE A 17 3.75 -9.24 31.44
CA PHE A 17 4.11 -7.84 31.69
C PHE A 17 3.59 -7.37 33.05
N ASP A 18 4.44 -6.64 33.78
CA ASP A 18 4.12 -6.12 35.13
C ASP A 18 3.23 -4.88 35.10
N GLY A 19 3.02 -4.28 33.93
CA GLY A 19 2.21 -3.08 33.77
C GLY A 19 2.03 -2.64 32.33
N PHE A 20 1.03 -1.79 32.11
CA PHE A 20 0.76 -1.16 30.83
C PHE A 20 1.79 -0.08 30.52
N ARG A 21 2.11 0.08 29.24
CA ARG A 21 2.74 1.30 28.72
C ARG A 21 1.69 2.39 28.56
N ASP A 22 2.15 3.63 28.46
CA ASP A 22 1.30 4.82 28.30
C ASP A 22 0.23 4.62 27.22
N GLY A 23 -1.01 4.98 27.54
CA GLY A 23 -2.17 4.91 26.64
C GLY A 23 -2.77 3.52 26.44
N GLN A 24 -2.04 2.43 26.73
CA GLN A 24 -2.55 1.08 26.45
C GLN A 24 -3.75 0.71 27.34
N ARG A 25 -3.71 1.09 28.63
CA ARG A 25 -4.81 0.79 29.57
C ARG A 25 -6.09 1.48 29.14
N GLU A 26 -5.99 2.76 28.79
CA GLU A 26 -7.10 3.62 28.38
C GLU A 26 -7.83 3.04 27.17
N VAL A 27 -7.07 2.60 26.15
CA VAL A 27 -7.62 1.97 24.95
C VAL A 27 -8.29 0.64 25.29
N VAL A 28 -7.63 -0.23 26.06
CA VAL A 28 -8.21 -1.54 26.39
C VAL A 28 -9.46 -1.37 27.23
N GLN A 29 -9.46 -0.47 28.21
CA GLN A 29 -10.63 -0.21 29.06
C GLN A 29 -11.82 0.29 28.23
N ALA A 30 -11.62 1.26 27.33
CA ALA A 30 -12.67 1.75 26.46
C ALA A 30 -13.31 0.62 25.64
N LEU A 31 -12.50 -0.31 25.11
CA LEU A 31 -13.00 -1.47 24.38
C LEU A 31 -13.79 -2.43 25.28
N LEU A 32 -13.36 -2.66 26.53
CA LEU A 32 -14.07 -3.53 27.46
C LEU A 32 -15.37 -2.92 27.99
N ASP A 33 -15.45 -1.59 28.01
CA ASP A 33 -16.66 -0.83 28.33
C ASP A 33 -17.66 -0.77 27.16
N GLY A 34 -17.32 -1.41 26.02
CA GLY A 34 -18.18 -1.51 24.83
C GLY A 34 -18.06 -0.33 23.87
N HIS A 35 -17.05 0.52 24.04
CA HIS A 35 -16.81 1.67 23.17
C HIS A 35 -15.84 1.33 22.02
N SER A 36 -16.02 2.01 20.89
CA SER A 36 -14.99 2.03 19.84
C SER A 36 -13.87 2.98 20.25
N ALA A 37 -12.63 2.67 19.88
CA ALA A 37 -11.45 3.40 20.31
C ALA A 37 -10.46 3.65 19.18
N MET A 38 -9.61 4.66 19.35
CA MET A 38 -8.52 4.99 18.44
C MET A 38 -7.21 5.10 19.22
N ALA A 39 -6.19 4.35 18.79
CA ALA A 39 -4.87 4.37 19.40
C ALA A 39 -3.82 4.90 18.40
N ILE A 40 -3.29 6.08 18.71
CA ILE A 40 -2.25 6.74 17.92
C ILE A 40 -0.94 6.68 18.71
N PHE A 41 -0.23 5.56 18.60
CA PHE A 41 1.03 5.36 19.33
C PHE A 41 2.20 5.23 18.36
N PRO A 42 3.39 5.79 18.63
CA PRO A 42 4.52 5.65 17.72
C PRO A 42 4.96 4.19 17.56
N THR A 43 5.81 3.96 16.57
CA THR A 43 6.36 2.64 16.28
C THR A 43 7.16 2.11 17.48
N GLY A 44 6.96 0.84 17.85
CA GLY A 44 7.61 0.21 19.00
C GLY A 44 6.88 0.34 20.34
N SER A 45 5.81 1.15 20.43
CA SER A 45 5.05 1.36 21.67
C SER A 45 4.14 0.19 22.07
N GLY A 46 4.04 -0.86 21.26
CA GLY A 46 3.21 -2.03 21.57
C GLY A 46 1.71 -1.83 21.30
N LYS A 47 1.36 -1.14 20.19
CA LYS A 47 -0.03 -0.93 19.75
C LYS A 47 -0.84 -2.22 19.66
N SER A 48 -0.22 -3.30 19.16
CA SER A 48 -0.90 -4.57 18.98
C SER A 48 -1.44 -5.15 20.28
N LEU A 49 -0.76 -4.89 21.42
CA LEU A 49 -1.20 -5.38 22.72
C LEU A 49 -2.63 -4.94 23.04
N CYS A 50 -3.06 -3.76 22.59
CA CYS A 50 -4.40 -3.24 22.85
C CYS A 50 -5.49 -4.19 22.33
N TYR A 51 -5.41 -4.62 21.07
CA TYR A 51 -6.40 -5.57 20.56
C TYR A 51 -6.15 -7.00 21.02
N GLN A 52 -4.88 -7.39 21.19
CA GLN A 52 -4.53 -8.75 21.57
C GLN A 52 -5.06 -9.08 22.97
N LEU A 53 -4.89 -8.15 23.92
CA LEU A 53 -5.44 -8.30 25.26
C LEU A 53 -6.97 -8.20 25.25
N ALA A 54 -7.54 -7.21 24.58
CA ALA A 54 -9.01 -7.08 24.48
C ALA A 54 -9.66 -8.35 23.89
N ALA A 55 -9.06 -8.97 22.87
CA ALA A 55 -9.55 -10.20 22.25
C ALA A 55 -9.64 -11.39 23.22
N THR A 56 -8.79 -11.44 24.25
CA THR A 56 -8.85 -12.49 25.29
C THR A 56 -10.00 -12.30 26.27
N GLN A 57 -10.49 -11.06 26.40
CA GLN A 57 -11.53 -10.69 27.37
C GLN A 57 -12.92 -10.61 26.72
N LEU A 58 -12.98 -10.33 25.41
CA LEU A 58 -14.23 -10.29 24.65
C LEU A 58 -14.75 -11.69 24.30
N PRO A 59 -16.07 -11.92 24.26
CA PRO A 59 -16.64 -13.26 24.12
C PRO A 59 -16.39 -13.89 22.74
N HIS A 60 -16.48 -13.11 21.66
CA HIS A 60 -16.48 -13.62 20.29
C HIS A 60 -15.17 -13.31 19.54
N LEU A 61 -15.19 -13.47 18.21
CA LEU A 61 -14.00 -13.31 17.36
C LEU A 61 -13.60 -11.83 17.24
N THR A 62 -12.30 -11.58 17.28
CA THR A 62 -11.70 -10.30 16.86
C THR A 62 -11.21 -10.42 15.43
N LEU A 63 -11.75 -9.60 14.52
CA LEU A 63 -11.36 -9.53 13.12
C LEU A 63 -10.35 -8.41 12.92
N VAL A 64 -9.13 -8.72 12.50
CA VAL A 64 -8.05 -7.75 12.30
C VAL A 64 -7.79 -7.56 10.80
N ILE A 65 -7.95 -6.33 10.33
CA ILE A 65 -7.60 -5.91 8.97
C ILE A 65 -6.22 -5.28 9.01
N SER A 66 -5.26 -5.89 8.31
CA SER A 66 -3.89 -5.36 8.22
C SER A 66 -3.41 -5.37 6.76
N PRO A 67 -2.65 -4.36 6.30
CA PRO A 67 -2.28 -4.25 4.90
C PRO A 67 -1.15 -5.20 4.46
N LEU A 68 -0.51 -5.92 5.38
CA LEU A 68 0.75 -6.64 5.09
C LEU A 68 0.78 -8.06 5.66
N LEU A 69 0.97 -9.01 4.73
CA LEU A 69 1.09 -10.42 5.06
C LEU A 69 2.29 -10.72 5.97
N ALA A 70 3.44 -10.09 5.75
CA ALA A 70 4.63 -10.28 6.58
C ALA A 70 4.37 -9.87 8.05
N LEU A 71 3.73 -8.71 8.25
CA LEU A 71 3.35 -8.26 9.60
C LEU A 71 2.34 -9.19 10.25
N MET A 72 1.36 -9.70 9.48
CA MET A 72 0.40 -10.70 9.99
C MET A 72 1.13 -11.95 10.50
N ARG A 73 2.10 -12.49 9.76
CA ARG A 73 2.87 -13.68 10.17
C ARG A 73 3.59 -13.46 11.52
N ASP A 74 4.25 -12.33 11.70
CA ASP A 74 4.95 -12.00 12.95
C ASP A 74 3.97 -11.87 14.13
N GLN A 75 2.81 -11.24 13.91
CA GLN A 75 1.77 -11.13 14.94
C GLN A 75 1.15 -12.48 15.31
N LEU A 76 0.95 -13.37 14.34
CA LEU A 76 0.43 -14.72 14.57
C LEU A 76 1.43 -15.55 15.37
N ALA A 77 2.72 -15.51 15.02
CA ALA A 77 3.77 -16.21 15.75
C ALA A 77 3.84 -15.74 17.21
N PHE A 78 3.73 -14.43 17.44
CA PHE A 78 3.66 -13.86 18.79
C PHE A 78 2.43 -14.33 19.57
N LEU A 79 1.24 -14.27 18.97
CA LEU A 79 -0.01 -14.72 19.60
C LEU A 79 0.03 -16.22 19.94
N GLN A 80 0.57 -17.04 19.04
CA GLN A 80 0.76 -18.47 19.27
C GLN A 80 1.71 -18.73 20.45
N GLN A 81 2.82 -17.99 20.56
CA GLN A 81 3.75 -18.09 21.69
C GLN A 81 3.07 -17.74 23.03
N LYS A 82 2.07 -16.85 23.01
CA LYS A 82 1.27 -16.48 24.19
C LYS A 82 0.06 -17.40 24.42
N GLY A 83 -0.09 -18.48 23.65
CA GLY A 83 -1.20 -19.43 23.78
C GLY A 83 -2.55 -18.87 23.34
N ILE A 84 -2.57 -17.77 22.59
CA ILE A 84 -3.80 -17.16 22.07
C ILE A 84 -4.08 -17.74 20.69
N ALA A 85 -5.22 -18.41 20.54
CA ALA A 85 -5.62 -19.02 19.27
C ALA A 85 -5.88 -17.95 18.21
N ALA A 86 -4.97 -17.84 17.26
CA ALA A 86 -5.00 -16.86 16.17
C ALA A 86 -4.72 -17.53 14.83
N ALA A 87 -5.35 -17.04 13.77
CA ALA A 87 -5.13 -17.52 12.42
C ALA A 87 -5.19 -16.37 11.41
N ALA A 88 -4.64 -16.58 10.23
CA ALA A 88 -4.88 -15.73 9.07
C ALA A 88 -5.57 -16.49 7.95
N ILE A 89 -6.27 -15.74 7.10
CA ILE A 89 -6.77 -16.22 5.82
C ILE A 89 -6.18 -15.31 4.72
N ASP A 90 -5.24 -15.83 3.93
CA ASP A 90 -4.58 -15.09 2.85
C ASP A 90 -4.42 -15.92 1.57
N SER A 91 -3.83 -15.32 0.53
CA SER A 91 -3.69 -15.95 -0.80
C SER A 91 -2.54 -16.94 -0.91
N SER A 92 -1.68 -17.07 0.10
CA SER A 92 -0.55 -18.02 0.11
C SER A 92 -0.93 -19.39 0.65
N GLN A 93 -2.08 -19.50 1.32
CA GLN A 93 -2.58 -20.76 1.87
C GLN A 93 -3.25 -21.62 0.82
N SER A 94 -3.11 -22.94 0.96
CA SER A 94 -3.89 -23.92 0.22
C SER A 94 -5.38 -23.83 0.59
N ARG A 95 -6.24 -24.36 -0.28
CA ARG A 95 -7.67 -24.40 -0.04
C ARG A 95 -8.04 -25.18 1.22
N ASP A 96 -7.36 -26.29 1.47
CA ASP A 96 -7.59 -27.14 2.64
C ASP A 96 -7.21 -26.41 3.94
N GLU A 97 -6.07 -25.72 3.97
CA GLU A 97 -5.67 -24.88 5.10
C GLU A 97 -6.69 -23.76 5.35
N ALA A 98 -7.08 -23.03 4.31
CA ALA A 98 -8.08 -21.97 4.44
C ALA A 98 -9.43 -22.51 4.93
N GLN A 99 -9.86 -23.67 4.44
CA GLN A 99 -11.10 -24.32 4.85
C GLN A 99 -11.04 -24.80 6.31
N GLN A 100 -9.89 -25.34 6.74
CA GLN A 100 -9.66 -25.73 8.12
C GLN A 100 -9.74 -24.51 9.05
N VAL A 101 -9.07 -23.41 8.71
CA VAL A 101 -9.16 -22.15 9.47
C VAL A 101 -10.60 -21.65 9.53
N MET A 102 -11.34 -21.66 8.43
CA MET A 102 -12.76 -21.26 8.41
C MET A 102 -13.63 -22.17 9.31
N ALA A 103 -13.35 -23.48 9.34
CA ALA A 103 -14.04 -24.41 10.22
C ALA A 103 -13.72 -24.15 11.70
N ASP A 104 -12.47 -23.88 12.03
CA ASP A 104 -12.02 -23.53 13.39
C ASP A 104 -12.63 -22.21 13.87
N VAL A 105 -12.75 -21.23 12.98
CA VAL A 105 -13.44 -19.96 13.25
C VAL A 105 -14.93 -20.19 13.53
N ARG A 106 -15.64 -20.98 12.71
CA ARG A 106 -17.07 -21.31 12.96
C ARG A 106 -17.26 -22.07 14.27
N ALA A 107 -16.31 -22.92 14.63
CA ALA A 107 -16.33 -23.68 15.88
C ALA A 107 -15.96 -22.83 17.10
N GLY A 108 -15.62 -21.55 16.94
CA GLY A 108 -15.20 -20.66 18.03
C GLY A 108 -13.83 -21.00 18.62
N ARG A 109 -13.01 -21.80 17.91
CA ARG A 109 -11.65 -22.18 18.35
C ARG A 109 -10.62 -21.08 18.14
N ILE A 110 -10.89 -20.14 17.24
CA ILE A 110 -10.03 -19.00 16.93
C ILE A 110 -10.57 -17.73 17.62
N LYS A 111 -9.70 -17.00 18.31
CA LYS A 111 -10.03 -15.73 18.97
C LYS A 111 -9.64 -14.50 18.15
N VAL A 112 -8.58 -14.61 17.36
CA VAL A 112 -8.10 -13.53 16.47
C VAL A 112 -8.00 -14.06 15.04
N LEU A 113 -8.74 -13.46 14.12
CA LEU A 113 -8.63 -13.74 12.69
C LEU A 113 -8.04 -12.52 11.98
N MET A 114 -6.86 -12.67 11.38
CA MET A 114 -6.20 -11.62 10.60
C MET A 114 -6.46 -11.81 9.11
N VAL A 115 -6.86 -10.75 8.41
CA VAL A 115 -7.07 -10.77 6.95
C VAL A 115 -6.61 -9.46 6.31
N SER A 116 -6.28 -9.51 5.03
CA SER A 116 -6.06 -8.29 4.25
C SER A 116 -7.39 -7.63 3.87
N VAL A 117 -7.34 -6.35 3.49
CA VAL A 117 -8.52 -5.63 3.00
C VAL A 117 -9.04 -6.23 1.68
N GLU A 118 -8.13 -6.73 0.84
CA GLU A 118 -8.46 -7.42 -0.41
C GLU A 118 -9.19 -8.74 -0.15
N ARG A 119 -8.83 -9.46 0.92
CA ARG A 119 -9.56 -10.66 1.33
C ARG A 119 -10.94 -10.32 1.89
N LEU A 120 -11.08 -9.23 2.64
CA LEU A 120 -12.37 -8.76 3.11
C LEU A 120 -13.29 -8.31 1.97
N LYS A 121 -12.75 -7.76 0.87
CA LYS A 121 -13.54 -7.42 -0.35
C LYS A 121 -14.25 -8.66 -0.92
N ASN A 122 -13.64 -9.84 -0.81
CA ASN A 122 -14.18 -11.09 -1.36
C ASN A 122 -15.57 -11.42 -0.79
N GLU A 123 -16.56 -11.55 -1.66
CA GLU A 123 -17.95 -11.78 -1.24
C GLU A 123 -18.13 -13.13 -0.52
N ARG A 124 -17.46 -14.20 -0.98
CA ARG A 124 -17.51 -15.50 -0.31
C ARG A 124 -16.98 -15.43 1.10
N PHE A 125 -15.89 -14.67 1.31
CA PHE A 125 -15.36 -14.41 2.65
C PHE A 125 -16.36 -13.61 3.50
N ARG A 126 -16.98 -12.56 2.95
CA ARG A 126 -18.01 -11.76 3.66
C ARG A 126 -19.23 -12.59 4.06
N ARG A 127 -19.73 -13.47 3.18
CA ARG A 127 -20.82 -14.38 3.50
C ARG A 127 -20.46 -15.33 4.64
N PHE A 128 -19.23 -15.89 4.60
CA PHE A 128 -18.73 -16.73 5.69
C PHE A 128 -18.64 -15.96 7.02
N ILE A 129 -17.99 -14.80 7.03
CA ILE A 129 -17.71 -14.10 8.29
C ILE A 129 -18.99 -13.48 8.88
N ALA A 130 -20.00 -13.20 8.06
CA ALA A 130 -21.34 -12.78 8.50
C ALA A 130 -22.08 -13.87 9.31
N GLU A 131 -21.72 -15.15 9.17
CA GLU A 131 -22.27 -16.26 9.96
C GLU A 131 -21.61 -16.39 11.33
N VAL A 132 -20.53 -15.64 11.59
CA VAL A 132 -19.70 -15.78 12.79
C VAL A 132 -19.98 -14.60 13.72
N PRO A 133 -20.19 -14.82 15.03
CA PRO A 133 -20.33 -13.72 15.98
C PRO A 133 -19.00 -12.96 16.10
N LEU A 134 -19.04 -11.64 15.97
CA LEU A 134 -17.87 -10.75 15.99
C LEU A 134 -17.97 -9.80 17.19
N SER A 135 -16.89 -9.69 17.96
CA SER A 135 -16.80 -8.75 19.08
C SER A 135 -16.10 -7.45 18.72
N LEU A 136 -15.10 -7.50 17.82
CA LEU A 136 -14.25 -6.34 17.56
C LEU A 136 -13.72 -6.37 16.13
N LEU A 137 -13.84 -5.24 15.43
CA LEU A 137 -13.09 -4.96 14.21
C LEU A 137 -11.83 -4.19 14.58
N VAL A 138 -10.66 -4.67 14.21
CA VAL A 138 -9.40 -3.94 14.35
C VAL A 138 -8.96 -3.50 12.97
N VAL A 139 -8.70 -2.22 12.80
CA VAL A 139 -8.10 -1.67 11.58
C VAL A 139 -6.69 -1.23 11.91
N ASP A 140 -5.72 -2.04 11.47
CA ASP A 140 -4.30 -1.71 11.55
C ASP A 140 -3.90 -0.76 10.41
N GLU A 141 -2.90 0.08 10.65
CA GLU A 141 -2.55 1.21 9.77
C GLU A 141 -3.79 2.03 9.34
N ALA A 142 -4.65 2.35 10.31
CA ALA A 142 -5.95 3.01 10.09
C ALA A 142 -5.86 4.34 9.32
N HIS A 143 -4.68 5.00 9.31
CA HIS A 143 -4.45 6.19 8.49
C HIS A 143 -4.74 5.96 6.99
N CYS A 144 -4.70 4.71 6.50
CA CYS A 144 -5.06 4.34 5.14
C CYS A 144 -6.54 4.61 4.79
N ILE A 145 -7.42 4.74 5.80
CA ILE A 145 -8.85 5.08 5.64
C ILE A 145 -9.00 6.52 5.16
N SER A 146 -8.14 7.42 5.61
CA SER A 146 -8.26 8.84 5.30
C SER A 146 -7.58 9.16 3.98
N GLU A 147 -8.30 9.87 3.11
CA GLU A 147 -7.75 10.43 1.87
C GLU A 147 -6.67 11.48 2.14
N TRP A 148 -6.69 12.06 3.35
CA TRP A 148 -5.68 12.97 3.86
C TRP A 148 -4.46 12.23 4.45
N GLY A 149 -4.46 10.90 4.43
CA GLY A 149 -3.37 10.05 4.91
C GLY A 149 -2.27 9.81 3.88
N HIS A 150 -1.03 9.70 4.35
CA HIS A 150 0.21 9.52 3.56
C HIS A 150 0.36 8.18 2.82
N ASN A 151 -0.58 7.25 2.97
CA ASN A 151 -0.59 5.96 2.28
C ASN A 151 -2.03 5.47 2.04
N PHE A 152 -2.87 6.37 1.53
CA PHE A 152 -4.27 6.09 1.25
C PHE A 152 -4.46 4.81 0.42
N ARG A 153 -5.33 3.91 0.91
CA ARG A 153 -5.70 2.67 0.22
C ARG A 153 -7.21 2.69 -0.04
N PRO A 154 -7.66 2.73 -1.30
CA PRO A 154 -9.07 2.86 -1.63
C PRO A 154 -9.98 1.88 -0.87
N ASP A 155 -9.64 0.60 -0.81
CA ASP A 155 -10.49 -0.42 -0.18
C ASP A 155 -10.75 -0.16 1.33
N TYR A 156 -9.88 0.60 2.02
CA TYR A 156 -10.09 0.97 3.43
C TYR A 156 -11.29 1.91 3.61
N LEU A 157 -11.68 2.68 2.57
CA LEU A 157 -12.87 3.53 2.61
C LEU A 157 -14.18 2.76 2.83
N LYS A 158 -14.17 1.46 2.52
CA LYS A 158 -15.34 0.57 2.62
C LYS A 158 -15.50 -0.06 4.00
N LEU A 159 -14.48 0.02 4.86
CA LEU A 159 -14.47 -0.61 6.17
C LEU A 159 -15.62 -0.15 7.09
N PRO A 160 -16.02 1.15 7.12
CA PRO A 160 -17.21 1.57 7.86
C PRO A 160 -18.49 0.83 7.42
N GLN A 161 -18.72 0.74 6.11
CA GLN A 161 -19.89 0.03 5.55
C GLN A 161 -19.83 -1.48 5.88
N TYR A 162 -18.65 -2.09 5.83
CA TYR A 162 -18.48 -3.50 6.18
C TYR A 162 -18.68 -3.77 7.66
N ARG A 163 -18.28 -2.85 8.55
CA ARG A 163 -18.59 -2.94 9.98
C ARG A 163 -20.10 -2.99 10.21
N GLU A 164 -20.85 -2.12 9.55
CA GLU A 164 -22.32 -2.07 9.65
C GLU A 164 -22.97 -3.33 9.09
N GLN A 165 -22.57 -3.77 7.88
CA GLN A 165 -23.10 -4.97 7.22
C GLN A 165 -22.85 -6.25 8.03
N LEU A 166 -21.71 -6.34 8.72
CA LEU A 166 -21.32 -7.47 9.56
C LEU A 166 -21.81 -7.31 11.02
N ALA A 167 -22.56 -6.27 11.33
CA ALA A 167 -23.08 -5.96 12.68
C ALA A 167 -21.99 -6.00 13.78
N ILE A 168 -20.79 -5.50 13.48
CA ILE A 168 -19.67 -5.53 14.44
C ILE A 168 -19.86 -4.38 15.44
N PRO A 169 -19.97 -4.67 16.75
CA PRO A 169 -20.42 -3.68 17.73
C PRO A 169 -19.41 -2.54 17.91
N GLN A 170 -18.12 -2.86 17.96
CA GLN A 170 -17.05 -1.90 18.24
C GLN A 170 -15.88 -2.05 17.26
N VAL A 171 -15.16 -0.95 17.07
CA VAL A 171 -13.95 -0.88 16.26
C VAL A 171 -12.78 -0.33 17.06
N LEU A 172 -11.58 -0.85 16.78
CA LEU A 172 -10.32 -0.28 17.21
C LEU A 172 -9.53 0.18 15.99
N LEU A 173 -9.20 1.47 15.93
CA LEU A 173 -8.32 2.03 14.91
C LEU A 173 -6.90 2.17 15.46
N LEU A 174 -5.93 1.56 14.80
CA LEU A 174 -4.52 1.60 15.19
C LEU A 174 -3.69 2.27 14.10
N THR A 175 -2.88 3.27 14.46
CA THR A 175 -1.88 3.81 13.53
C THR A 175 -0.68 4.38 14.28
N ALA A 176 0.48 4.37 13.63
CA ALA A 176 1.69 4.99 14.17
C ALA A 176 1.74 6.51 13.97
N THR A 177 1.14 6.98 12.89
CA THR A 177 1.23 8.36 12.42
C THR A 177 -0.14 8.82 11.95
N ALA A 178 -0.63 9.90 12.56
CA ALA A 178 -1.86 10.57 12.14
C ALA A 178 -1.79 12.05 12.53
N THR A 179 -2.07 12.93 11.59
CA THR A 179 -2.26 14.36 11.89
C THR A 179 -3.65 14.59 12.52
N PRO A 180 -3.89 15.73 13.19
CA PRO A 180 -5.21 16.05 13.74
C PRO A 180 -6.36 15.94 12.73
N ALA A 181 -6.14 16.35 11.47
CA ALA A 181 -7.15 16.22 10.41
C ALA A 181 -7.46 14.75 10.09
N VAL A 182 -6.43 13.89 10.01
CA VAL A 182 -6.59 12.45 9.76
C VAL A 182 -7.30 11.77 10.94
N MET A 183 -6.95 12.12 12.18
CA MET A 183 -7.63 11.61 13.37
C MET A 183 -9.12 11.96 13.36
N GLN A 184 -9.48 13.20 13.07
CA GLN A 184 -10.87 13.65 13.00
C GLN A 184 -11.66 12.95 11.87
N ASP A 185 -11.05 12.74 10.70
CA ASP A 185 -11.69 12.03 9.59
C ASP A 185 -11.95 10.56 9.94
N MET A 186 -10.95 9.86 10.48
CA MET A 186 -11.11 8.47 10.93
C MET A 186 -12.16 8.33 12.03
N ALA A 187 -12.14 9.22 13.03
CA ALA A 187 -13.09 9.21 14.14
C ALA A 187 -14.53 9.42 13.64
N ARG A 188 -14.75 10.38 12.73
CA ARG A 188 -16.06 10.64 12.13
C ARG A 188 -16.60 9.44 11.35
N ARG A 189 -15.75 8.76 10.58
CA ARG A 189 -16.14 7.60 9.75
C ARG A 189 -16.58 6.39 10.57
N PHE A 190 -16.08 6.26 11.81
CA PHE A 190 -16.36 5.13 12.68
C PHE A 190 -17.16 5.50 13.94
N ASP A 191 -17.62 6.74 14.04
CA ASP A 191 -18.34 7.27 15.19
C ASP A 191 -17.59 7.06 16.52
N ILE A 192 -16.31 7.43 16.53
CA ILE A 192 -15.45 7.35 17.72
C ILE A 192 -15.49 8.69 18.46
N ALA A 193 -15.99 8.66 19.69
CA ALA A 193 -16.04 9.84 20.55
C ALA A 193 -14.63 10.34 20.92
N PRO A 194 -14.41 11.67 21.06
CA PRO A 194 -13.10 12.25 21.35
C PRO A 194 -12.40 11.67 22.59
N GLU A 195 -13.15 11.31 23.63
CA GLU A 195 -12.66 10.70 24.87
C GLU A 195 -12.07 9.30 24.69
N HIS A 196 -12.41 8.61 23.60
CA HIS A 196 -11.88 7.29 23.25
C HIS A 196 -10.73 7.36 22.23
N ILE A 197 -10.20 8.56 21.98
CA ILE A 197 -9.01 8.79 21.16
C ILE A 197 -7.81 8.94 22.09
N THR A 198 -6.93 7.94 22.08
CA THR A 198 -5.70 7.96 22.88
C THR A 198 -4.49 8.22 21.99
N VAL A 199 -3.80 9.32 22.25
CA VAL A 199 -2.57 9.72 21.57
C VAL A 199 -1.44 9.71 22.58
N THR A 200 -0.37 8.96 22.29
CA THR A 200 0.86 8.98 23.10
C THR A 200 1.90 9.85 22.42
N GLY A 201 2.86 10.37 23.21
CA GLY A 201 3.91 11.27 22.69
C GLY A 201 4.69 10.69 21.52
N PHE A 202 4.99 11.53 20.53
CA PHE A 202 5.77 11.19 19.34
C PHE A 202 7.27 11.46 19.53
N TYR A 203 7.62 12.24 20.56
CA TYR A 203 9.00 12.55 20.87
C TYR A 203 9.79 11.33 21.34
N ARG A 204 10.90 11.04 20.65
CA ARG A 204 11.85 10.00 21.01
C ARG A 204 13.21 10.60 21.39
N PRO A 205 13.60 10.60 22.67
CA PRO A 205 14.83 11.26 23.12
C PRO A 205 16.10 10.63 22.57
N ASN A 206 16.06 9.35 22.19
CA ASN A 206 17.21 8.62 21.67
C ASN A 206 17.44 8.80 20.16
N LEU A 207 16.53 9.47 19.44
CA LEU A 207 16.68 9.75 18.02
C LEU A 207 17.30 11.13 17.79
N HIS A 208 18.56 11.15 17.35
CA HIS A 208 19.25 12.39 16.99
C HIS A 208 18.96 12.75 15.54
N LEU A 209 18.12 13.77 15.34
CA LEU A 209 17.66 14.19 14.01
C LEU A 209 18.60 15.21 13.37
N HIS A 210 19.12 14.88 12.19
CA HIS A 210 20.08 15.69 11.46
C HIS A 210 19.60 15.96 10.03
N VAL A 211 19.43 17.22 9.65
CA VAL A 211 19.28 17.60 8.24
C VAL A 211 20.59 18.20 7.76
N ARG A 212 21.19 17.60 6.73
CA ARG A 212 22.41 18.10 6.09
C ARG A 212 22.06 18.59 4.70
N ALA A 213 22.29 19.88 4.46
CA ALA A 213 22.28 20.47 3.14
C ALA A 213 23.47 19.92 2.32
N VAL A 214 23.20 19.17 1.26
CA VAL A 214 24.23 18.53 0.43
C VAL A 214 23.84 18.66 -1.03
N ALA A 215 24.72 19.22 -1.87
CA ALA A 215 24.48 19.27 -3.31
C ALA A 215 24.40 17.85 -3.89
N GLN A 216 23.65 17.66 -4.98
CA GLN A 216 23.43 16.33 -5.55
C GLN A 216 24.74 15.58 -5.85
N ALA A 217 25.75 16.29 -6.37
CA ALA A 217 27.06 15.74 -6.71
C ALA A 217 27.87 15.25 -5.48
N ASP A 218 27.58 15.77 -4.29
CA ASP A 218 28.34 15.48 -3.06
C ASP A 218 27.67 14.41 -2.17
N LYS A 219 26.45 13.97 -2.52
CA LYS A 219 25.67 13.04 -1.69
C LYS A 219 26.38 11.70 -1.47
N ASP A 220 26.98 11.13 -2.50
CA ASP A 220 27.71 9.86 -2.40
C ASP A 220 28.88 9.94 -1.42
N ALA A 221 29.69 11.00 -1.54
CA ALA A 221 30.84 11.23 -0.68
C ALA A 221 30.40 11.45 0.77
N MET A 222 29.30 12.19 0.98
CA MET A 222 28.73 12.38 2.31
C MET A 222 28.18 11.07 2.89
N LEU A 223 27.49 10.25 2.09
CA LEU A 223 26.95 8.96 2.54
C LEU A 223 28.08 8.05 3.03
N LEU A 224 29.14 7.88 2.24
CA LEU A 224 30.32 7.09 2.63
C LEU A 224 30.94 7.62 3.93
N LYS A 225 31.07 8.94 4.07
CA LYS A 225 31.58 9.58 5.29
C LYS A 225 30.71 9.31 6.52
N LEU A 226 29.39 9.21 6.36
CA LEU A 226 28.47 8.89 7.46
C LEU A 226 28.56 7.41 7.86
N LEU A 227 28.58 6.50 6.88
CA LEU A 227 28.70 5.06 7.11
C LEU A 227 30.04 4.70 7.77
N ALA A 228 31.14 5.36 7.36
CA ALA A 228 32.47 5.14 7.94
C ALA A 228 32.59 5.54 9.43
N ARG A 229 31.65 6.31 9.98
CA ARG A 229 31.66 6.69 11.41
C ARG A 229 31.19 5.57 12.33
N THR A 230 30.39 4.64 11.83
CA THR A 230 29.96 3.45 12.59
C THR A 230 30.05 2.20 11.71
N PRO A 231 31.27 1.75 11.38
CA PRO A 231 31.46 0.58 10.53
C PRO A 231 30.73 -0.65 11.11
N GLY A 232 30.02 -1.40 10.26
CA GLY A 232 29.29 -2.60 10.66
C GLY A 232 28.01 -2.36 11.46
N ALA A 233 27.66 -1.12 11.79
CA ALA A 233 26.41 -0.84 12.48
C ALA A 233 25.22 -0.94 11.51
N ALA A 234 24.10 -1.48 12.00
CA ALA A 234 22.88 -1.62 11.22
C ALA A 234 22.37 -0.25 10.74
N CYS A 235 22.27 -0.09 9.42
CA CYS A 235 21.89 1.14 8.75
C CYS A 235 20.86 0.89 7.65
N VAL A 236 19.85 1.77 7.57
CA VAL A 236 18.91 1.81 6.45
C VAL A 236 19.10 3.10 5.68
N VAL A 237 19.31 3.02 4.37
CA VAL A 237 19.46 4.15 3.46
C VAL A 237 18.24 4.23 2.56
N TYR A 238 17.39 5.23 2.77
CA TYR A 238 16.16 5.43 2.00
C TYR A 238 16.41 6.24 0.71
N VAL A 239 15.93 5.70 -0.41
CA VAL A 239 15.95 6.31 -1.75
C VAL A 239 14.55 6.27 -2.38
N THR A 240 14.28 7.13 -3.36
CA THR A 240 12.95 7.23 -3.98
C THR A 240 12.70 6.14 -5.03
N GLN A 241 13.71 5.79 -5.83
CA GLN A 241 13.58 4.92 -7.00
C GLN A 241 14.32 3.59 -6.82
N GLN A 242 13.79 2.51 -7.43
CA GLN A 242 14.36 1.17 -7.37
C GLN A 242 15.76 1.12 -7.99
N GLN A 243 15.94 1.75 -9.16
CA GLN A 243 17.22 1.82 -9.84
C GLN A 243 18.29 2.53 -9.01
N THR A 244 17.91 3.58 -8.25
CA THR A 244 18.82 4.26 -7.32
C THR A 244 19.25 3.31 -6.20
N ALA A 245 18.34 2.47 -5.68
CA ALA A 245 18.66 1.51 -4.64
C ALA A 245 19.72 0.50 -5.11
N GLU A 246 19.52 -0.09 -6.29
CA GLU A 246 20.45 -1.03 -6.91
C GLU A 246 21.82 -0.39 -7.19
N THR A 247 21.82 0.77 -7.86
CA THR A 247 23.06 1.46 -8.25
C THR A 247 23.88 1.89 -7.04
N LEU A 248 23.20 2.43 -6.02
CA LEU A 248 23.86 2.91 -4.81
C LEU A 248 24.38 1.74 -3.95
N ALA A 249 23.62 0.64 -3.83
CA ALA A 249 24.10 -0.57 -3.14
C ALA A 249 25.35 -1.14 -3.82
N ALA A 250 25.35 -1.27 -5.15
CA ALA A 250 26.51 -1.75 -5.90
C ALA A 250 27.74 -0.83 -5.72
N ARG A 251 27.53 0.49 -5.70
CA ARG A 251 28.61 1.46 -5.44
C ARG A 251 29.17 1.32 -4.03
N LEU A 252 28.32 1.14 -3.02
CA LEU A 252 28.75 0.92 -1.64
C LEU A 252 29.55 -0.39 -1.50
N GLN A 253 29.10 -1.47 -2.14
CA GLN A 253 29.83 -2.75 -2.20
C GLN A 253 31.21 -2.60 -2.83
N ALA A 254 31.33 -1.84 -3.93
CA ALA A 254 32.60 -1.55 -4.58
C ALA A 254 33.58 -0.76 -3.68
N GLN A 255 33.07 -0.08 -2.65
CA GLN A 255 33.86 0.62 -1.62
C GLN A 255 34.07 -0.23 -0.35
N GLY A 256 33.75 -1.52 -0.38
CA GLY A 256 33.94 -2.45 0.73
C GLY A 256 32.88 -2.37 1.83
N VAL A 257 31.75 -1.69 1.58
CA VAL A 257 30.63 -1.64 2.52
C VAL A 257 29.68 -2.81 2.26
N GLY A 258 29.39 -3.61 3.29
CA GLY A 258 28.37 -4.66 3.23
C GLY A 258 26.97 -4.07 3.08
N ALA A 259 26.54 -3.87 1.83
CA ALA A 259 25.28 -3.23 1.49
C ALA A 259 24.45 -4.10 0.53
N ALA A 260 23.12 -4.11 0.68
CA ALA A 260 22.21 -4.75 -0.28
C ALA A 260 21.07 -3.80 -0.66
N ALA A 261 20.57 -3.92 -1.90
CA ALA A 261 19.39 -3.20 -2.36
C ALA A 261 18.11 -3.92 -1.91
N TYR A 262 17.08 -3.16 -1.54
CA TYR A 262 15.76 -3.72 -1.20
C TYR A 262 14.62 -2.87 -1.80
N HIS A 263 13.81 -3.47 -2.66
CA HIS A 263 12.63 -2.84 -3.25
C HIS A 263 11.60 -3.87 -3.68
N ALA A 264 10.37 -3.39 -3.95
CA ALA A 264 9.25 -4.25 -4.34
C ALA A 264 9.41 -4.96 -5.70
N GLY A 265 10.42 -4.58 -6.51
CA GLY A 265 10.74 -5.25 -7.77
C GLY A 265 11.57 -6.52 -7.62
N LEU A 266 12.13 -6.78 -6.42
CA LEU A 266 12.86 -8.00 -6.13
C LEU A 266 11.91 -9.17 -5.89
N ASP A 267 12.35 -10.37 -6.27
CA ASP A 267 11.64 -11.61 -5.98
C ASP A 267 11.38 -11.76 -4.47
N SER A 268 10.27 -12.42 -4.10
CA SER A 268 9.90 -12.58 -2.70
C SER A 268 10.94 -13.35 -1.89
N ALA A 269 11.53 -14.40 -2.45
CA ALA A 269 12.53 -15.22 -1.76
C ALA A 269 13.83 -14.42 -1.52
N LEU A 270 14.23 -13.60 -2.49
CA LEU A 270 15.39 -12.73 -2.35
C LEU A 270 15.17 -11.64 -1.29
N ARG A 271 13.97 -11.06 -1.23
CA ARG A 271 13.63 -10.07 -0.19
C ARG A 271 13.70 -10.67 1.21
N GLU A 272 13.17 -11.88 1.40
CA GLU A 272 13.22 -12.61 2.66
C GLU A 272 14.66 -12.91 3.07
N GLN A 273 15.48 -13.42 2.15
CA GLN A 273 16.90 -13.64 2.38
C GLN A 273 17.65 -12.38 2.84
N ILE A 274 17.48 -11.26 2.12
CA ILE A 274 18.14 -9.98 2.45
C ILE A 274 17.69 -9.47 3.82
N GLN A 275 16.40 -9.61 4.13
CA GLN A 275 15.86 -9.24 5.44
C GLN A 275 16.51 -10.08 6.55
N ASP A 276 16.59 -11.40 6.40
CA ASP A 276 17.20 -12.29 7.39
C ASP A 276 18.69 -12.01 7.62
N GLU A 277 19.44 -11.74 6.55
CA GLU A 277 20.84 -11.30 6.62
C GLU A 277 20.99 -9.98 7.39
N PHE A 278 20.10 -9.00 7.15
CA PHE A 278 20.09 -7.74 7.91
C PHE A 278 19.72 -7.95 9.39
N MET A 279 18.76 -8.84 9.67
CA MET A 279 18.37 -9.18 11.04
C MET A 279 19.54 -9.80 11.81
N ARG A 280 20.28 -10.74 11.19
CA ARG A 280 21.48 -11.37 11.75
C ARG A 280 22.69 -10.43 11.84
N GLY A 281 22.75 -9.42 10.97
CA GLY A 281 23.85 -8.46 10.89
C GLY A 281 24.94 -8.82 9.87
N ASP A 282 24.70 -9.84 9.04
CA ASP A 282 25.60 -10.27 7.96
C ASP A 282 25.74 -9.17 6.89
N THR A 283 24.62 -8.51 6.59
CA THR A 283 24.54 -7.35 5.70
C THR A 283 24.14 -6.11 6.51
N PRO A 284 25.09 -5.28 6.98
CA PRO A 284 24.79 -4.19 7.92
C PRO A 284 24.06 -3.01 7.28
N VAL A 285 24.15 -2.80 5.96
CA VAL A 285 23.52 -1.66 5.28
C VAL A 285 22.47 -2.14 4.30
N ILE A 286 21.25 -1.60 4.40
CA ILE A 286 20.20 -1.83 3.41
C ILE A 286 19.92 -0.50 2.70
N VAL A 287 20.06 -0.48 1.38
CA VAL A 287 19.62 0.63 0.53
C VAL A 287 18.24 0.31 -0.01
N ALA A 288 17.24 1.07 0.37
CA ALA A 288 15.85 0.70 0.13
C ALA A 288 14.96 1.82 -0.36
N THR A 289 13.93 1.43 -1.12
CA THR A 289 12.74 2.27 -1.24
C THR A 289 11.84 2.09 -0.01
N ILE A 290 10.71 2.81 0.03
CA ILE A 290 9.69 2.68 1.09
C ILE A 290 9.18 1.24 1.31
N ALA A 291 9.47 0.32 0.36
CA ALA A 291 9.15 -1.09 0.50
C ALA A 291 9.87 -1.77 1.68
N PHE A 292 11.06 -1.28 2.09
CA PHE A 292 11.75 -1.78 3.28
C PHE A 292 11.28 -1.02 4.50
N GLY A 293 10.35 -1.59 5.24
CA GLY A 293 9.91 -0.92 6.44
C GLY A 293 8.90 -1.67 7.26
N MET A 294 7.65 -1.66 6.83
CA MET A 294 6.55 -2.17 7.65
C MET A 294 6.78 -3.66 7.97
N GLY A 295 6.82 -4.02 9.26
CA GLY A 295 7.12 -5.38 9.74
C GLY A 295 8.54 -5.61 10.26
N ILE A 296 9.53 -4.75 9.94
CA ILE A 296 10.90 -4.97 10.46
C ILE A 296 10.95 -4.59 11.94
N ASP A 297 11.38 -5.54 12.77
CA ASP A 297 11.61 -5.35 14.21
C ASP A 297 13.05 -5.63 14.63
N LYS A 298 13.98 -4.88 14.02
CA LYS A 298 15.38 -4.87 14.45
C LYS A 298 15.60 -3.77 15.49
N GLY A 299 15.76 -4.17 16.76
CA GLY A 299 15.95 -3.25 17.90
C GLY A 299 17.10 -2.26 17.72
N ASN A 300 18.19 -2.75 17.12
CA ASN A 300 19.50 -2.10 17.13
C ASN A 300 19.88 -1.36 15.84
N ILE A 301 18.91 -0.83 15.08
CA ILE A 301 19.21 0.04 13.93
C ILE A 301 19.82 1.36 14.44
N ARG A 302 21.11 1.58 14.16
CA ARG A 302 21.91 2.72 14.65
C ARG A 302 21.88 3.92 13.73
N GLN A 303 21.65 3.71 12.44
CA GLN A 303 21.54 4.79 11.48
C GLN A 303 20.32 4.61 10.57
N VAL A 304 19.61 5.69 10.34
CA VAL A 304 18.66 5.82 9.23
C VAL A 304 19.09 7.03 8.42
N ILE A 305 19.37 6.82 7.14
CA ILE A 305 19.85 7.87 6.24
C ILE A 305 18.83 8.05 5.12
N HIS A 306 18.25 9.23 5.00
CA HIS A 306 17.46 9.61 3.84
C HIS A 306 18.40 10.18 2.79
N TYR A 307 18.72 9.40 1.76
CA TYR A 307 19.54 9.86 0.64
C TYR A 307 18.73 10.78 -0.28
N ASP A 308 17.46 10.44 -0.50
CA ASP A 308 16.48 11.27 -1.19
C ASP A 308 15.48 11.87 -0.19
N LEU A 309 14.77 12.93 -0.63
CA LEU A 309 13.65 13.46 0.14
C LEU A 309 12.56 12.38 0.29
N PRO A 310 12.02 12.17 1.50
CA PRO A 310 10.84 11.33 1.69
C PRO A 310 9.62 11.95 0.96
N LYS A 311 8.53 11.19 0.85
CA LYS A 311 7.31 11.67 0.20
C LYS A 311 6.46 12.59 1.08
N SER A 312 6.65 12.53 2.39
CA SER A 312 5.87 13.26 3.38
C SER A 312 6.57 13.28 4.74
N VAL A 313 6.07 14.10 5.68
CA VAL A 313 6.54 14.12 7.07
C VAL A 313 6.20 12.80 7.77
N GLU A 314 5.07 12.19 7.43
CA GLU A 314 4.61 10.92 7.96
C GLU A 314 5.49 9.76 7.55
N ASN A 315 5.87 9.70 6.26
CA ASN A 315 6.84 8.70 5.80
C ASN A 315 8.17 8.87 6.53
N TYR A 316 8.69 10.10 6.61
CA TYR A 316 9.92 10.40 7.35
C TYR A 316 9.84 9.90 8.80
N SER A 317 8.75 10.23 9.51
CA SER A 317 8.52 9.83 10.91
C SER A 317 8.48 8.30 11.08
N GLN A 318 7.74 7.60 10.21
CA GLN A 318 7.63 6.14 10.25
C GLN A 318 8.99 5.46 9.98
N GLU A 319 9.75 5.99 9.03
CA GLU A 319 11.06 5.49 8.61
C GLU A 319 12.12 5.68 9.69
N ILE A 320 12.24 6.88 10.29
CA ILE A 320 13.18 7.11 11.39
C ILE A 320 12.77 6.38 12.68
N GLY A 321 11.47 6.12 12.87
CA GLY A 321 10.94 5.38 14.02
C GLY A 321 11.39 3.91 14.07
N ARG A 322 12.04 3.42 13.03
CA ARG A 322 12.69 2.10 12.99
C ARG A 322 14.02 2.07 13.75
N ALA A 323 14.68 3.21 13.89
CA ALA A 323 15.96 3.31 14.58
C ALA A 323 15.78 3.19 16.10
N GLY A 324 16.76 2.60 16.79
CA GLY A 324 16.89 2.71 18.25
C GLY A 324 15.70 2.19 19.05
N ARG A 325 15.02 1.12 18.63
CA ARG A 325 13.88 0.58 19.40
C ARG A 325 14.30 -0.05 20.73
N ASP A 326 15.58 -0.39 20.85
CA ASP A 326 16.24 -0.76 22.11
C ASP A 326 16.43 0.42 23.09
N GLY A 327 16.07 1.65 22.70
CA GLY A 327 16.23 2.85 23.53
C GLY A 327 17.60 3.50 23.41
N GLU A 328 18.57 2.84 22.76
CA GLU A 328 19.91 3.37 22.56
C GLU A 328 19.94 4.46 21.49
N VAL A 329 20.97 5.30 21.53
CA VAL A 329 21.11 6.44 20.60
C VAL A 329 21.23 5.95 19.16
N SER A 330 20.42 6.55 18.28
CA SER A 330 20.50 6.35 16.85
C SER A 330 20.49 7.67 16.08
N LEU A 331 21.22 7.71 14.96
CA LEU A 331 21.34 8.89 14.11
C LEU A 331 20.37 8.79 12.93
N CYS A 332 19.50 9.79 12.79
CA CYS A 332 18.58 9.91 11.66
C CYS A 332 19.01 11.10 10.81
N THR A 333 19.59 10.85 9.64
CA THR A 333 20.23 11.89 8.82
C THR A 333 19.58 12.01 7.45
N LEU A 334 19.05 13.18 7.12
CA LEU A 334 18.64 13.54 5.76
C LEU A 334 19.78 14.22 5.01
N LEU A 335 20.11 13.71 3.81
CA LEU A 335 20.96 14.37 2.82
C LEU A 335 20.07 15.20 1.89
N GLY A 336 19.73 16.41 2.33
CA GLY A 336 18.70 17.22 1.71
C GLY A 336 19.21 18.15 0.61
N ASN A 337 18.49 18.15 -0.51
CA ASN A 337 18.52 19.14 -1.59
C ASN A 337 17.14 19.20 -2.25
N ARG A 338 16.92 20.21 -3.09
CA ARG A 338 15.67 20.35 -3.86
C ARG A 338 15.74 19.75 -5.26
N ASP A 339 16.89 19.20 -5.67
CA ASP A 339 17.08 18.53 -6.97
C ASP A 339 16.02 17.45 -7.24
N GLY A 340 15.70 16.62 -6.25
CA GLY A 340 14.75 15.51 -6.39
C GLY A 340 13.27 15.87 -6.22
N LEU A 341 12.92 17.14 -5.97
CA LEU A 341 11.55 17.54 -5.67
C LEU A 341 10.60 17.28 -6.85
N HIS A 342 11.01 17.62 -8.07
CA HIS A 342 10.23 17.40 -9.29
C HIS A 342 9.89 15.91 -9.50
N VAL A 343 10.77 14.99 -9.08
CA VAL A 343 10.51 13.54 -9.16
C VAL A 343 9.31 13.16 -8.29
N LEU A 344 9.21 13.74 -7.08
CA LEU A 344 8.10 13.51 -6.17
C LEU A 344 6.80 14.10 -6.73
N GLU A 345 6.85 15.31 -7.25
CA GLU A 345 5.71 15.98 -7.89
C GLU A 345 5.21 15.21 -9.13
N ASN A 346 6.12 14.68 -9.94
CA ASN A 346 5.81 13.86 -11.12
C ASN A 346 5.01 12.58 -10.78
N PHE A 347 5.22 12.00 -9.59
CA PHE A 347 4.36 10.89 -9.13
C PHE A 347 2.93 11.36 -8.89
N VAL A 348 2.76 12.51 -8.24
CA VAL A 348 1.44 13.10 -7.97
C VAL A 348 0.71 13.39 -9.28
N TYR A 349 1.34 14.12 -10.20
CA TYR A 349 0.71 14.49 -11.48
C TYR A 349 0.37 13.30 -12.36
N GLY A 350 1.19 12.24 -12.33
CA GLY A 350 0.92 11.03 -13.09
C GLY A 350 -0.22 10.18 -12.52
N ASP A 351 -0.57 10.38 -11.25
CA ASP A 351 -1.63 9.67 -10.55
C ASP A 351 -2.97 10.45 -10.55
N THR A 352 -3.02 11.64 -11.15
CA THR A 352 -4.25 12.45 -11.31
C THR A 352 -4.94 12.16 -12.64
N PRO A 353 -6.10 11.46 -12.66
CA PRO A 353 -6.83 11.19 -13.89
C PRO A 353 -7.39 12.46 -14.51
N GLN A 354 -7.41 12.54 -15.84
CA GLN A 354 -8.03 13.65 -16.56
C GLN A 354 -9.56 13.51 -16.57
N GLN A 355 -10.30 14.63 -16.58
CA GLN A 355 -11.77 14.61 -16.60
C GLN A 355 -12.33 13.79 -17.79
N ALA A 356 -11.74 13.92 -18.98
CA ALA A 356 -12.14 13.15 -20.15
C ALA A 356 -11.92 11.65 -19.97
N SER A 357 -10.83 11.25 -19.30
CA SER A 357 -10.55 9.86 -18.97
C SER A 357 -11.56 9.29 -17.97
N ILE A 358 -11.95 10.07 -16.96
CA ILE A 358 -13.01 9.69 -16.01
C ILE A 358 -14.35 9.54 -16.74
N ALA A 359 -14.70 10.50 -17.60
CA ALA A 359 -15.92 10.45 -18.39
C ALA A 359 -15.98 9.19 -19.28
N LEU A 360 -14.86 8.78 -19.87
CA LEU A 360 -14.78 7.54 -20.65
C LEU A 360 -15.06 6.29 -19.80
N VAL A 361 -14.52 6.22 -18.57
CA VAL A 361 -14.84 5.12 -17.64
C VAL A 361 -16.34 5.08 -17.33
N LEU A 362 -16.93 6.24 -17.02
CA LEU A 362 -18.36 6.36 -16.72
C LEU A 362 -19.25 6.00 -17.92
N GLN A 363 -18.84 6.39 -19.14
CA GLN A 363 -19.53 5.99 -20.37
C GLN A 363 -19.49 4.49 -20.56
N ARG A 364 -18.32 3.85 -20.38
CA ARG A 364 -18.21 2.39 -20.48
C ARG A 364 -19.09 1.66 -19.46
N ILE A 365 -19.10 2.11 -18.20
CA ILE A 365 -20.01 1.56 -17.19
C ILE A 365 -21.46 1.61 -17.66
N ARG A 366 -21.90 2.74 -18.22
CA ARG A 366 -23.29 2.91 -18.67
C ARG A 366 -23.60 2.10 -19.93
N ASP A 367 -22.69 2.09 -20.89
CA ASP A 367 -22.93 1.55 -22.24
C ASP A 367 -22.68 0.03 -22.30
N GLU A 368 -21.79 -0.50 -21.45
CA GLU A 368 -21.44 -1.92 -21.39
C GLU A 368 -22.19 -2.68 -20.28
N ALA A 369 -22.94 -2.00 -19.41
CA ALA A 369 -23.74 -2.68 -18.40
C ALA A 369 -24.87 -3.50 -19.03
N GLN A 370 -24.83 -4.82 -18.81
CA GLN A 370 -25.85 -5.76 -19.27
C GLN A 370 -26.57 -6.34 -18.07
N HIS A 371 -27.91 -6.31 -18.08
CA HIS A 371 -28.74 -6.83 -16.98
C HIS A 371 -28.35 -6.27 -15.59
N GLY A 372 -27.91 -5.00 -15.54
CA GLY A 372 -27.46 -4.35 -14.29
C GLY A 372 -26.07 -4.80 -13.81
N GLN A 373 -25.31 -5.52 -14.62
CA GLN A 373 -23.93 -5.93 -14.33
C GLN A 373 -22.97 -5.35 -15.35
N TRP A 374 -21.80 -4.93 -14.88
CA TRP A 374 -20.69 -4.46 -15.71
C TRP A 374 -19.44 -5.27 -15.40
N GLU A 375 -18.82 -5.79 -16.45
CA GLU A 375 -17.62 -6.60 -16.36
C GLU A 375 -16.43 -5.84 -16.93
N MET A 376 -15.30 -5.88 -16.24
CA MET A 376 -14.11 -5.16 -16.67
C MET A 376 -12.83 -5.88 -16.26
N THR A 377 -11.76 -5.69 -17.04
CA THR A 377 -10.41 -5.99 -16.58
C THR A 377 -9.72 -4.69 -16.18
N LEU A 378 -9.08 -4.66 -15.00
CA LEU A 378 -8.43 -3.44 -14.51
C LEU A 378 -7.34 -2.95 -15.47
N TYR A 379 -6.57 -3.87 -16.04
CA TYR A 379 -5.54 -3.54 -17.03
C TYR A 379 -6.12 -2.99 -18.33
N GLY A 380 -7.16 -3.65 -18.87
CA GLY A 380 -7.81 -3.20 -20.11
C GLY A 380 -8.43 -1.82 -19.96
N LEU A 381 -9.21 -1.61 -18.89
CA LEU A 381 -9.81 -0.30 -18.63
C LEU A 381 -8.75 0.78 -18.36
N SER A 382 -7.65 0.44 -17.69
CA SER A 382 -6.50 1.34 -17.48
C SER A 382 -5.88 1.78 -18.80
N ALA A 383 -5.65 0.83 -19.72
CA ALA A 383 -5.12 1.10 -21.05
C ALA A 383 -6.06 2.01 -21.86
N ASP A 384 -7.35 1.70 -21.87
CA ASP A 384 -8.34 2.39 -22.70
C ASP A 384 -8.66 3.79 -22.17
N SER A 385 -8.81 3.94 -20.85
CA SER A 385 -9.07 5.23 -20.20
C SER A 385 -7.83 6.12 -20.07
N ASN A 386 -6.64 5.56 -20.29
CA ASN A 386 -5.35 6.20 -20.00
C ASN A 386 -5.21 6.64 -18.52
N ILE A 387 -5.84 5.91 -17.60
CA ILE A 387 -5.72 6.11 -16.15
C ILE A 387 -4.83 5.00 -15.60
N ARG A 388 -3.80 5.32 -14.80
CA ARG A 388 -3.00 4.29 -14.12
C ARG A 388 -3.88 3.41 -13.22
N GLN A 389 -3.50 2.15 -13.01
CA GLN A 389 -4.34 1.18 -12.30
C GLN A 389 -4.73 1.61 -10.88
N LEU A 390 -3.81 2.23 -10.11
CA LEU A 390 -4.10 2.63 -8.73
C LEU A 390 -5.11 3.82 -8.66
N PRO A 391 -4.93 4.92 -9.41
CA PRO A 391 -5.98 5.94 -9.55
C PRO A 391 -7.30 5.41 -10.11
N LEU A 392 -7.26 4.47 -11.07
CA LEU A 392 -8.46 3.83 -11.59
C LEU A 392 -9.19 3.03 -10.51
N LYS A 393 -8.47 2.24 -9.72
CA LYS A 393 -9.03 1.54 -8.56
C LYS A 393 -9.63 2.52 -7.54
N THR A 394 -8.97 3.66 -7.31
CA THR A 394 -9.50 4.74 -6.47
C THR A 394 -10.85 5.26 -7.00
N LEU A 395 -10.91 5.55 -8.31
CA LEU A 395 -12.12 6.00 -8.99
C LEU A 395 -13.27 4.99 -8.82
N LEU A 396 -13.01 3.69 -9.01
CA LEU A 396 -14.01 2.65 -8.83
C LEU A 396 -14.53 2.59 -7.39
N VAL A 397 -13.65 2.71 -6.40
CA VAL A 397 -14.09 2.75 -5.00
C VAL A 397 -14.92 3.99 -4.68
N TYR A 398 -14.61 5.17 -5.24
CA TYR A 398 -15.47 6.35 -5.07
C TYR A 398 -16.88 6.09 -5.59
N LEU A 399 -17.01 5.42 -6.74
CA LEU A 399 -18.31 5.03 -7.29
C LEU A 399 -19.02 4.01 -6.39
N GLU A 400 -18.29 3.08 -5.76
CA GLU A 400 -18.87 2.14 -4.80
C GLU A 400 -19.35 2.83 -3.52
N VAL A 401 -18.57 3.76 -2.97
CA VAL A 401 -18.94 4.51 -1.76
C VAL A 401 -20.15 5.41 -2.01
N GLN A 402 -20.28 5.96 -3.23
CA GLN A 402 -21.46 6.72 -3.67
C GLN A 402 -22.66 5.82 -4.01
N GLY A 403 -22.50 4.50 -3.96
CA GLY A 403 -23.57 3.53 -4.22
C GLY A 403 -23.87 3.27 -5.70
N ILE A 404 -23.12 3.87 -6.63
CA ILE A 404 -23.30 3.70 -8.09
C ILE A 404 -22.90 2.29 -8.52
N LEU A 405 -21.78 1.82 -7.99
CA LEU A 405 -21.28 0.47 -8.23
C LEU A 405 -21.34 -0.37 -6.96
N GLN A 406 -21.39 -1.68 -7.13
CA GLN A 406 -21.19 -2.63 -6.04
C GLN A 406 -20.39 -3.83 -6.55
N ALA A 407 -19.19 -4.04 -6.01
CA ALA A 407 -18.38 -5.21 -6.36
C ALA A 407 -19.11 -6.51 -5.98
N GLN A 408 -19.26 -7.41 -6.97
CA GLN A 408 -19.90 -8.71 -6.82
C GLN A 408 -18.83 -9.79 -6.63
N TYR A 409 -18.26 -10.26 -7.73
CA TYR A 409 -17.25 -11.31 -7.75
C TYR A 409 -16.16 -10.98 -8.78
N SER A 410 -15.05 -11.71 -8.70
CA SER A 410 -13.97 -11.65 -9.67
C SER A 410 -13.73 -13.04 -10.21
N TYR A 411 -13.39 -13.14 -11.49
CA TYR A 411 -13.09 -14.40 -12.15
C TYR A 411 -11.98 -14.19 -13.19
N TYR A 412 -11.18 -15.20 -13.50
CA TYR A 412 -10.22 -15.12 -14.60
C TYR A 412 -10.94 -15.33 -15.94
N SER A 413 -10.78 -14.44 -16.91
CA SER A 413 -11.40 -14.63 -18.24
C SER A 413 -10.66 -15.68 -19.06
N GLU A 414 -9.35 -15.85 -18.84
CA GLU A 414 -8.51 -16.79 -19.57
C GLU A 414 -7.95 -17.87 -18.65
N TYR A 415 -8.19 -19.13 -19.01
CA TYR A 415 -7.57 -20.29 -18.36
C TYR A 415 -6.76 -21.04 -19.42
N ARG A 416 -5.47 -21.20 -19.16
CA ARG A 416 -4.57 -22.00 -19.98
C ARG A 416 -4.02 -23.12 -19.12
N PHE A 417 -3.86 -24.32 -19.68
CA PHE A 417 -3.25 -25.41 -18.95
C PHE A 417 -2.29 -26.20 -19.82
N GLN A 418 -1.25 -26.75 -19.20
CA GLN A 418 -0.32 -27.69 -19.83
C GLN A 418 -0.49 -29.04 -19.15
N LEU A 419 -0.86 -30.07 -19.90
CA LEU A 419 -0.93 -31.43 -19.35
C LEU A 419 0.47 -31.92 -19.00
N ARG A 420 0.61 -32.60 -17.84
CA ARG A 420 1.84 -33.26 -17.40
C ARG A 420 1.91 -34.72 -17.84
N GLU A 421 0.76 -35.27 -18.20
CA GLU A 421 0.57 -36.60 -18.78
C GLU A 421 -0.25 -36.49 -20.08
N ASP A 422 -0.41 -37.58 -20.83
CA ASP A 422 -1.26 -37.57 -22.02
C ASP A 422 -2.76 -37.55 -21.65
N GLU A 423 -3.61 -37.16 -22.61
CA GLU A 423 -5.06 -37.04 -22.39
C GLU A 423 -5.71 -38.36 -21.95
N ALA A 424 -5.23 -39.50 -22.43
CA ALA A 424 -5.81 -40.80 -22.08
C ALA A 424 -5.48 -41.19 -20.63
N ALA A 425 -4.25 -40.91 -20.19
CA ALA A 425 -3.81 -41.08 -18.81
C ALA A 425 -4.59 -40.15 -17.87
N LEU A 426 -4.76 -38.86 -18.24
CA LEU A 426 -5.55 -37.91 -17.46
C LEU A 426 -6.98 -38.40 -17.26
N LEU A 427 -7.64 -38.84 -18.33
CA LEU A 427 -9.02 -39.33 -18.29
C LEU A 427 -9.17 -40.61 -17.49
N ALA A 428 -8.12 -41.43 -17.36
CA ALA A 428 -8.14 -42.66 -16.58
C ALA A 428 -8.22 -42.42 -15.06
N HIS A 429 -7.85 -41.24 -14.57
CA HIS A 429 -8.02 -40.86 -13.16
C HIS A 429 -9.49 -40.67 -12.77
N PHE A 430 -10.39 -40.54 -13.74
CA PHE A 430 -11.81 -40.27 -13.53
C PHE A 430 -12.68 -41.45 -13.97
N LYS A 431 -13.83 -41.61 -13.31
CA LYS A 431 -14.85 -42.62 -13.64
C LYS A 431 -16.18 -41.95 -13.97
N ASP A 432 -16.97 -42.64 -14.80
CA ASP A 432 -18.36 -42.29 -15.13
C ASP A 432 -18.53 -40.82 -15.57
N GLU A 433 -19.52 -40.13 -15.01
CA GLU A 433 -19.89 -38.74 -15.34
C GLU A 433 -18.71 -37.74 -15.20
N ARG A 434 -17.77 -37.99 -14.27
CA ARG A 434 -16.59 -37.11 -14.12
C ARG A 434 -15.62 -37.24 -15.27
N ARG A 435 -15.47 -38.46 -15.81
CA ARG A 435 -14.61 -38.70 -16.97
C ARG A 435 -15.16 -38.02 -18.21
N GLU A 436 -16.48 -38.11 -18.43
CA GLU A 436 -17.15 -37.42 -19.53
C GLU A 436 -17.03 -35.91 -19.41
N PHE A 437 -17.18 -35.37 -18.19
CA PHE A 437 -17.02 -33.94 -17.93
C PHE A 437 -15.60 -33.44 -18.23
N VAL A 438 -14.57 -34.16 -17.80
CA VAL A 438 -13.16 -33.80 -18.08
C VAL A 438 -12.84 -33.95 -19.57
N ALA A 439 -13.38 -34.97 -20.24
CA ALA A 439 -13.25 -35.12 -21.69
C ALA A 439 -13.88 -33.93 -22.44
N ALA A 440 -15.03 -33.45 -21.98
CA ALA A 440 -15.66 -32.25 -22.53
C ALA A 440 -14.79 -31.00 -22.30
N LEU A 441 -14.17 -30.82 -21.13
CA LEU A 441 -13.23 -29.71 -20.89
C LEU A 441 -12.08 -29.70 -21.89
N LEU A 442 -11.47 -30.86 -22.12
CA LEU A 442 -10.39 -31.01 -23.11
C LEU A 442 -10.89 -30.72 -24.53
N ALA A 443 -12.07 -31.22 -24.91
CA ALA A 443 -12.66 -31.00 -26.23
C ALA A 443 -12.99 -29.52 -26.49
N HIS A 444 -13.38 -28.78 -25.44
CA HIS A 444 -13.59 -27.32 -25.49
C HIS A 444 -12.31 -26.54 -25.16
N SER A 445 -11.14 -27.13 -25.37
CA SER A 445 -9.84 -26.47 -25.24
C SER A 445 -9.07 -26.47 -26.55
N LYS A 446 -8.48 -25.34 -26.91
CA LYS A 446 -7.64 -25.20 -28.11
C LYS A 446 -6.18 -25.45 -27.76
N LEU A 447 -5.60 -26.51 -28.29
CA LEU A 447 -4.18 -26.83 -28.11
C LEU A 447 -3.29 -25.91 -28.96
N GLY A 448 -2.39 -25.17 -28.30
CA GLY A 448 -1.29 -24.44 -28.93
C GLY A 448 -0.03 -25.30 -29.05
N ARG A 449 1.14 -24.76 -28.69
CA ARG A 449 2.41 -25.53 -28.68
C ARG A 449 2.39 -26.65 -27.64
N SER A 450 2.29 -26.28 -26.37
CA SER A 450 2.27 -27.20 -25.22
C SER A 450 1.22 -26.80 -24.19
N TRP A 451 0.40 -25.82 -24.51
CA TRP A 451 -0.61 -25.23 -23.64
C TRP A 451 -1.94 -25.26 -24.36
N TYR A 452 -2.94 -25.80 -23.68
CA TYR A 452 -4.34 -25.69 -24.01
C TYR A 452 -4.87 -24.33 -23.54
N ALA A 453 -5.69 -23.68 -24.36
CA ALA A 453 -6.47 -22.52 -23.96
C ALA A 453 -7.94 -22.95 -23.85
N PHE A 454 -8.51 -22.85 -22.66
CA PHE A 454 -9.88 -23.28 -22.40
C PHE A 454 -10.89 -22.25 -22.93
N ASP A 455 -11.82 -22.70 -23.75
CA ASP A 455 -12.83 -21.86 -24.41
C ASP A 455 -14.14 -21.91 -23.62
N PHE A 456 -14.30 -20.96 -22.68
CA PHE A 456 -15.50 -20.90 -21.85
C PHE A 456 -16.76 -20.69 -22.67
N ASP A 457 -16.72 -19.92 -23.75
CA ASP A 457 -17.91 -19.62 -24.54
C ASP A 457 -18.42 -20.89 -25.22
N SER A 458 -17.52 -21.64 -25.86
CA SER A 458 -17.86 -22.93 -26.45
C SER A 458 -18.33 -23.94 -25.39
N PHE A 459 -17.66 -24.00 -24.23
CA PHE A 459 -18.03 -24.91 -23.16
C PHE A 459 -19.39 -24.56 -22.53
N LEU A 460 -19.68 -23.29 -22.26
CA LEU A 460 -20.91 -22.84 -21.61
C LEU A 460 -22.13 -22.92 -22.53
N GLN A 461 -21.92 -22.87 -23.86
CA GLN A 461 -22.97 -23.20 -24.82
C GLN A 461 -23.41 -24.68 -24.71
N ALA A 462 -22.46 -25.59 -24.51
CA ALA A 462 -22.75 -27.02 -24.33
C ALA A 462 -23.20 -27.36 -22.90
N PHE A 463 -22.67 -26.66 -21.89
CA PHE A 463 -22.93 -26.87 -20.47
C PHE A 463 -23.33 -25.56 -19.76
N PRO A 464 -24.56 -25.05 -19.96
CA PRO A 464 -25.00 -23.79 -19.37
C PRO A 464 -24.89 -23.78 -17.85
N GLY A 465 -24.39 -22.69 -17.28
CA GLY A 465 -24.27 -22.50 -15.83
C GLY A 465 -23.13 -23.29 -15.16
N GLN A 466 -22.35 -24.09 -15.89
CA GLN A 466 -21.30 -24.94 -15.31
C GLN A 466 -19.91 -24.27 -15.21
N ARG A 467 -19.82 -22.93 -15.32
CA ARG A 467 -18.55 -22.18 -15.26
C ARG A 467 -17.74 -22.55 -14.03
N GLN A 468 -18.36 -22.49 -12.85
CA GLN A 468 -17.67 -22.77 -11.58
C GLN A 468 -17.20 -24.22 -11.48
N ARG A 469 -17.96 -25.17 -12.04
CA ARG A 469 -17.60 -26.59 -12.04
C ARG A 469 -16.40 -26.85 -12.96
N ALA A 470 -16.35 -26.19 -14.12
CA ALA A 470 -15.21 -26.25 -15.03
C ALA A 470 -13.92 -25.71 -14.39
N VAL A 471 -14.00 -24.51 -13.79
CA VAL A 471 -12.89 -23.91 -13.04
C VAL A 471 -12.42 -24.84 -11.92
N THR A 472 -13.35 -25.33 -11.10
CA THR A 472 -13.02 -26.23 -9.99
C THR A 472 -12.35 -27.52 -10.47
N ALA A 473 -12.75 -28.05 -11.63
CA ALA A 473 -12.14 -29.24 -12.20
C ALA A 473 -10.70 -28.98 -12.70
N LEU A 474 -10.47 -27.85 -13.38
CA LEU A 474 -9.13 -27.44 -13.82
C LEU A 474 -8.18 -27.22 -12.64
N GLU A 475 -8.63 -26.50 -11.62
CA GLU A 475 -7.89 -26.28 -10.36
C GLU A 475 -7.58 -27.62 -9.67
N PHE A 476 -8.57 -28.52 -9.57
CA PHE A 476 -8.36 -29.85 -8.98
C PHE A 476 -7.30 -30.68 -9.71
N MET A 477 -7.26 -30.62 -11.05
CA MET A 477 -6.26 -31.35 -11.84
C MET A 477 -4.85 -30.74 -11.69
N ASP A 478 -4.78 -29.41 -11.52
CA ASP A 478 -3.53 -28.70 -11.21
C ASP A 478 -2.99 -29.07 -9.83
N GLU A 479 -3.85 -29.06 -8.81
CA GLU A 479 -3.53 -29.45 -7.43
C GLU A 479 -3.00 -30.89 -7.35
N ARG A 480 -3.50 -31.78 -8.21
CA ARG A 480 -3.05 -33.17 -8.29
C ARG A 480 -1.75 -33.35 -9.09
N GLY A 481 -1.25 -32.29 -9.73
CA GLY A 481 -0.06 -32.31 -10.57
C GLY A 481 -0.26 -32.98 -11.93
N TRP A 482 -1.50 -33.22 -12.34
CA TRP A 482 -1.84 -33.84 -13.63
C TRP A 482 -1.76 -32.85 -14.78
N LEU A 483 -1.97 -31.57 -14.48
CA LEU A 483 -1.70 -30.46 -15.37
C LEU A 483 -1.01 -29.33 -14.61
N THR A 484 -0.59 -28.30 -15.35
CA THR A 484 -0.19 -27.00 -14.80
C THR A 484 -1.14 -25.94 -15.32
N LEU A 485 -1.83 -25.25 -14.42
CA LEU A 485 -2.80 -24.22 -14.73
C LEU A 485 -2.16 -22.83 -14.69
N GLU A 486 -2.47 -22.01 -15.69
CA GLU A 486 -2.10 -20.60 -15.77
C GLU A 486 -3.38 -19.80 -16.01
N THR A 487 -3.77 -18.99 -15.03
CA THR A 487 -4.91 -18.07 -15.17
C THR A 487 -4.43 -16.69 -15.57
N LYS A 488 -5.11 -16.07 -16.53
CA LYS A 488 -4.81 -14.71 -16.99
C LYS A 488 -6.06 -13.85 -16.96
N GLN A 489 -5.82 -12.53 -16.93
CA GLN A 489 -6.84 -11.50 -17.03
C GLN A 489 -7.95 -11.66 -15.98
N MET A 490 -7.68 -11.20 -14.75
CA MET A 490 -8.72 -11.12 -13.74
C MET A 490 -9.78 -10.09 -14.18
N THR A 491 -10.99 -10.57 -14.41
CA THR A 491 -12.19 -9.77 -14.66
C THR A 491 -12.90 -9.53 -13.33
N GLU A 492 -13.25 -8.28 -13.07
CA GLU A 492 -14.09 -7.88 -11.96
C GLU A 492 -15.51 -7.62 -12.46
N VAL A 493 -16.50 -8.14 -11.72
CA VAL A 493 -17.92 -7.93 -11.99
C VAL A 493 -18.49 -7.00 -10.95
N TYR A 494 -19.11 -5.93 -11.42
CA TYR A 494 -19.80 -4.93 -10.60
C TYR A 494 -21.29 -4.97 -10.92
N ALA A 495 -22.14 -4.87 -9.90
CA ALA A 495 -23.51 -4.44 -10.11
C ALA A 495 -23.53 -2.92 -10.30
N VAL A 496 -24.31 -2.46 -11.26
CA VAL A 496 -24.56 -1.04 -11.52
C VAL A 496 -25.92 -0.72 -10.92
N ASN A 497 -25.91 -0.18 -9.70
CA ASN A 497 -27.13 0.07 -8.93
C ASN A 497 -27.93 1.25 -9.48
N ASP A 498 -27.21 2.24 -10.02
CA ASP A 498 -27.78 3.41 -10.68
C ASP A 498 -26.99 3.71 -11.94
N ALA A 499 -27.60 3.50 -13.11
CA ALA A 499 -27.02 3.84 -14.42
C ALA A 499 -27.56 5.18 -14.97
N THR A 500 -28.36 5.91 -14.20
CA THR A 500 -29.04 7.15 -14.63
C THR A 500 -28.23 8.41 -14.37
N PHE A 501 -27.03 8.28 -13.79
CA PHE A 501 -26.16 9.42 -13.52
C PHE A 501 -25.80 10.19 -14.79
N ASP A 502 -25.71 11.52 -14.67
CA ASP A 502 -25.16 12.35 -15.72
C ASP A 502 -23.63 12.23 -15.75
N VAL A 503 -23.10 11.66 -16.83
CA VAL A 503 -21.65 11.41 -17.01
C VAL A 503 -20.84 12.69 -16.85
N ALA A 504 -21.28 13.80 -17.43
CA ALA A 504 -20.52 15.04 -17.44
C ALA A 504 -20.40 15.65 -16.03
N THR A 505 -21.52 15.72 -15.31
CA THR A 505 -21.59 16.23 -13.94
C THR A 505 -20.81 15.35 -12.97
N LEU A 506 -20.98 14.03 -13.07
CA LEU A 506 -20.27 13.09 -12.20
C LEU A 506 -18.76 13.09 -12.48
N ALA A 507 -18.35 13.11 -13.76
CA ALA A 507 -16.94 13.22 -14.14
C ALA A 507 -16.31 14.51 -13.60
N ALA A 508 -17.01 15.64 -13.71
CA ALA A 508 -16.52 16.91 -13.17
C ALA A 508 -16.37 16.88 -11.63
N SER A 509 -17.33 16.26 -10.93
CA SER A 509 -17.27 16.09 -9.48
C SER A 509 -16.08 15.23 -9.04
N LEU A 510 -15.91 14.05 -9.66
CA LEU A 510 -14.81 13.13 -9.37
C LEU A 510 -13.45 13.73 -9.75
N TYR A 511 -13.38 14.46 -10.87
CA TYR A 511 -12.17 15.17 -11.27
C TYR A 511 -11.76 16.22 -10.23
N ARG A 512 -12.70 17.01 -9.70
CA ARG A 512 -12.41 17.95 -8.60
C ARG A 512 -11.91 17.26 -7.33
N GLN A 513 -12.40 16.06 -7.01
CA GLN A 513 -11.88 15.27 -5.88
C GLN A 513 -10.43 14.85 -6.11
N PHE A 514 -10.08 14.37 -7.31
CA PHE A 514 -8.70 14.06 -7.66
C PHE A 514 -7.79 15.29 -7.67
N GLN A 515 -8.27 16.45 -8.12
CA GLN A 515 -7.52 17.71 -8.05
C GLN A 515 -7.26 18.15 -6.60
N ALA A 516 -8.27 18.09 -5.74
CA ALA A 516 -8.10 18.42 -4.32
C ALA A 516 -7.06 17.50 -3.64
N ARG A 517 -7.01 16.23 -4.06
CA ARG A 517 -5.98 15.28 -3.62
C ARG A 517 -4.59 15.64 -4.15
N GLU A 518 -4.46 15.97 -5.44
CA GLU A 518 -3.21 16.48 -6.04
C GLU A 518 -2.67 17.67 -5.24
N ASP A 519 -3.50 18.67 -4.99
CA ASP A 519 -3.14 19.86 -4.21
C ASP A 519 -2.70 19.51 -2.78
N SER A 520 -3.40 18.56 -2.13
CA SER A 520 -3.05 18.09 -0.79
C SER A 520 -1.67 17.41 -0.75
N GLU A 521 -1.38 16.52 -1.71
CA GLU A 521 -0.09 15.83 -1.79
C GLU A 521 1.06 16.81 -2.09
N LEU A 522 0.86 17.78 -2.99
CA LEU A 522 1.84 18.84 -3.25
C LEU A 522 2.06 19.72 -2.02
N ALA A 523 1.00 20.06 -1.29
CA ALA A 523 1.10 20.82 -0.04
C ALA A 523 1.88 20.06 1.05
N ARG A 524 1.75 18.71 1.11
CA ARG A 524 2.54 17.87 2.03
C ARG A 524 4.03 17.89 1.70
N LEU A 525 4.41 17.88 0.42
CA LEU A 525 5.81 18.06 0.01
C LEU A 525 6.36 19.40 0.52
N GLN A 526 5.58 20.47 0.38
CA GLN A 526 5.97 21.79 0.87
C GLN A 526 6.03 21.87 2.40
N GLN A 527 5.12 21.21 3.12
CA GLN A 527 5.17 21.08 4.58
C GLN A 527 6.44 20.36 5.04
N MET A 528 6.81 19.28 4.36
CA MET A 528 8.02 18.52 4.65
C MET A 528 9.29 19.36 4.44
N LEU A 529 9.38 20.12 3.34
CA LEU A 529 10.50 21.04 3.12
C LEU A 529 10.61 22.09 4.23
N ARG A 530 9.48 22.70 4.62
CA ARG A 530 9.43 23.65 5.75
C ARG A 530 9.89 23.02 7.06
N LEU A 531 9.51 21.77 7.33
CA LEU A 531 9.97 21.05 8.50
C LEU A 531 11.49 20.88 8.48
N PHE A 532 12.09 20.46 7.37
CA PHE A 532 13.53 20.22 7.27
C PHE A 532 14.39 21.48 7.30
N GLU A 533 13.82 22.63 6.93
CA GLU A 533 14.49 23.94 6.96
C GLU A 533 14.10 24.79 8.18
N THR A 534 13.42 24.20 9.16
CA THR A 534 13.02 24.88 10.39
C THR A 534 14.22 25.49 11.13
N GLU A 535 14.01 26.68 11.70
CA GLU A 535 14.97 27.34 12.59
C GLU A 535 14.75 27.00 14.07
N SER A 536 13.66 26.32 14.39
CA SER A 536 13.36 25.80 15.72
C SER A 536 13.78 24.33 15.87
N CYS A 537 13.74 23.80 17.09
CA CYS A 537 14.06 22.40 17.35
C CYS A 537 13.32 21.45 16.40
N LEU A 538 14.06 20.68 15.59
CA LEU A 538 13.48 19.76 14.61
C LEU A 538 12.65 18.65 15.26
N SER A 539 13.10 18.12 16.39
CA SER A 539 12.35 17.09 17.13
C SER A 539 11.03 17.63 17.68
N PHE A 540 11.01 18.87 18.15
CA PHE A 540 9.79 19.54 18.61
C PHE A 540 8.84 19.84 17.45
N ALA A 541 9.36 20.36 16.34
CA ALA A 541 8.56 20.65 15.15
C ALA A 541 7.92 19.38 14.58
N LEU A 542 8.65 18.26 14.55
CA LEU A 542 8.13 16.96 14.14
C LEU A 542 7.05 16.45 15.10
N ALA A 543 7.26 16.53 16.41
CA ALA A 543 6.24 16.11 17.39
C ALA A 543 4.97 16.99 17.30
N SER A 544 5.16 18.30 17.19
CA SER A 544 4.06 19.27 17.03
C SER A 544 3.24 19.04 15.76
N TYR A 545 3.88 18.60 14.67
CA TYR A 545 3.18 18.23 13.43
C TYR A 545 2.12 17.13 13.66
N PHE A 546 2.39 16.19 14.56
CA PHE A 546 1.45 15.14 14.96
C PHE A 546 0.55 15.51 16.15
N GLY A 547 0.59 16.77 16.60
CA GLY A 547 -0.21 17.25 17.72
C GLY A 547 0.38 16.98 19.10
N ASP A 548 1.64 16.52 19.21
CA ASP A 548 2.33 16.36 20.49
C ASP A 548 2.95 17.67 20.94
N ALA A 549 2.17 18.43 21.71
CA ALA A 549 2.59 19.67 22.34
C ALA A 549 3.43 19.47 23.63
N ALA A 550 3.53 18.24 24.13
CA ALA A 550 4.28 17.93 25.35
C ALA A 550 5.78 17.71 25.09
N ALA A 551 6.18 17.56 23.82
CA ALA A 551 7.58 17.43 23.44
C ALA A 551 8.44 18.63 23.89
N PRO A 552 9.72 18.41 24.26
CA PRO A 552 10.63 19.49 24.66
C PRO A 552 10.81 20.51 23.53
N ARG A 553 10.58 21.80 23.81
CA ARG A 553 10.80 22.90 22.86
C ARG A 553 12.23 22.95 22.32
N GLU A 554 13.20 22.51 23.12
CA GLU A 554 14.58 22.30 22.74
C GLU A 554 15.01 20.90 23.17
N CYS A 555 15.35 20.03 22.21
CA CYS A 555 15.75 18.67 22.53
C CYS A 555 17.24 18.54 22.89
N GLY A 556 18.06 19.55 22.59
CA GLY A 556 19.50 19.57 22.84
C GLY A 556 20.35 18.69 21.91
N HIS A 557 19.75 17.83 21.09
CA HIS A 557 20.49 16.84 20.29
C HIS A 557 20.26 16.91 18.77
N CYS A 558 19.20 17.57 18.29
CA CYS A 558 19.04 17.83 16.86
C CYS A 558 20.04 18.87 16.34
N LEU A 559 20.31 18.91 15.03
CA LEU A 559 21.28 19.87 14.47
C LEU A 559 20.88 21.32 14.70
N VAL A 560 19.58 21.64 14.70
CA VAL A 560 19.10 23.01 14.94
C VAL A 560 19.44 23.46 16.37
N CYS A 561 19.13 22.65 17.38
CA CYS A 561 19.52 22.90 18.78
C CYS A 561 21.06 22.97 18.97
N ARG A 562 21.83 22.35 18.06
CA ARG A 562 23.30 22.45 18.02
C ARG A 562 23.81 23.64 17.19
N GLY A 563 22.94 24.59 16.86
CA GLY A 563 23.28 25.82 16.13
C GLY A 563 23.58 25.62 14.64
N LYS A 564 23.07 24.54 14.03
CA LYS A 564 23.31 24.18 12.62
C LYS A 564 21.99 23.93 11.86
N PRO A 565 21.11 24.94 11.73
CA PRO A 565 19.93 24.81 10.89
C PRO A 565 20.31 24.58 9.42
N ALA A 566 19.51 23.79 8.72
CA ALA A 566 19.76 23.48 7.32
C ALA A 566 19.08 24.50 6.38
N ARG A 567 19.72 24.73 5.23
CA ARG A 567 19.14 25.40 4.07
C ARG A 567 19.38 24.51 2.87
N LEU A 568 18.32 23.94 2.33
CA LEU A 568 18.47 22.94 1.28
C LEU A 568 18.90 23.64 -0.01
N PRO A 569 19.97 23.15 -0.69
CA PRO A 569 20.37 23.70 -1.98
C PRO A 569 19.18 23.71 -2.94
N ALA A 570 18.98 24.83 -3.62
CA ALA A 570 17.97 24.94 -4.66
C ALA A 570 18.30 23.98 -5.82
N ALA A 571 17.26 23.55 -6.53
CA ALA A 571 17.48 22.86 -7.79
C ALA A 571 18.24 23.77 -8.78
N PRO A 572 19.04 23.20 -9.69
CA PRO A 572 19.74 23.95 -10.72
C PRO A 572 18.76 24.82 -11.50
N THR A 573 19.14 26.07 -11.75
CA THR A 573 18.37 26.94 -12.66
C THR A 573 18.45 26.36 -14.06
N LEU A 574 17.30 25.95 -14.61
CA LEU A 574 17.20 25.42 -15.96
C LEU A 574 16.96 26.54 -16.97
N THR A 575 17.42 26.35 -18.20
CA THR A 575 17.16 27.28 -19.31
C THR A 575 15.66 27.33 -19.59
N ALA A 576 15.11 28.54 -19.76
CA ALA A 576 13.71 28.72 -20.11
C ALA A 576 13.36 27.94 -21.38
N LEU A 577 12.22 27.24 -21.35
CA LEU A 577 11.72 26.50 -22.50
C LEU A 577 10.90 27.44 -23.39
N ASP A 578 11.09 27.33 -24.70
CA ASP A 578 10.27 28.00 -25.70
C ASP A 578 9.35 27.01 -26.44
N ALA A 579 8.35 27.58 -27.11
CA ALA A 579 7.39 26.91 -27.97
C ALA A 579 8.03 25.89 -28.91
N ALA A 580 9.03 26.36 -29.67
CA ALA A 580 9.64 25.63 -30.76
C ALA A 580 10.39 24.39 -30.23
N THR A 581 11.04 24.52 -29.08
CA THR A 581 11.75 23.44 -28.41
C THR A 581 10.79 22.36 -27.92
N LEU A 582 9.65 22.75 -27.34
CA LEU A 582 8.61 21.81 -26.92
C LEU A 582 7.98 21.08 -28.11
N HIS A 583 7.57 21.82 -29.16
CA HIS A 583 6.98 21.26 -30.37
C HIS A 583 7.93 20.30 -31.09
N GLY A 584 9.21 20.68 -31.23
CA GLY A 584 10.24 19.82 -31.81
C GLY A 584 10.45 18.52 -31.02
N ALA A 585 10.35 18.58 -29.70
CA ALA A 585 10.44 17.40 -28.83
C ALA A 585 9.19 16.51 -28.89
N LEU A 586 8.04 17.02 -29.33
CA LEU A 586 6.78 16.28 -29.44
C LEU A 586 6.53 15.65 -30.82
N ALA A 587 7.32 16.01 -31.83
CA ALA A 587 7.10 15.57 -33.22
C ALA A 587 6.91 14.05 -33.36
N ALA A 588 7.77 13.25 -32.71
CA ALA A 588 7.68 11.79 -32.77
C ALA A 588 6.44 11.24 -32.05
N LEU A 589 5.97 11.91 -30.99
CA LEU A 589 4.73 11.53 -30.32
C LEU A 589 3.50 11.85 -31.18
N HIS A 590 3.46 13.04 -31.79
CA HIS A 590 2.37 13.46 -32.66
C HIS A 590 2.24 12.57 -33.89
N ASP A 591 3.37 12.24 -34.53
CA ASP A 591 3.40 11.28 -35.63
C ASP A 591 2.84 9.92 -35.21
N LYS A 592 3.24 9.42 -34.03
CA LYS A 592 2.75 8.15 -33.50
C LYS A 592 1.25 8.16 -33.16
N LEU A 593 0.72 9.31 -32.73
CA LEU A 593 -0.70 9.50 -32.41
C LEU A 593 -1.56 9.79 -33.65
N GLY A 594 -0.96 10.26 -34.75
CA GLY A 594 -1.66 10.79 -35.92
C GLY A 594 -2.37 12.12 -35.66
N ALA A 595 -2.13 12.76 -34.52
CA ALA A 595 -2.75 14.03 -34.10
C ALA A 595 -1.91 14.71 -33.01
N ALA A 596 -2.19 15.98 -32.74
CA ALA A 596 -1.60 16.69 -31.61
C ALA A 596 -1.99 16.01 -30.29
N ALA A 597 -1.00 15.79 -29.41
CA ALA A 597 -1.23 15.23 -28.09
C ALA A 597 -1.87 16.29 -27.20
N ALA A 598 -2.88 15.90 -26.39
CA ALA A 598 -3.43 16.80 -25.39
C ALA A 598 -2.33 17.31 -24.43
N PRO A 599 -2.40 18.56 -23.93
CA PRO A 599 -1.32 19.19 -23.16
C PRO A 599 -0.79 18.33 -22.01
N HIS A 600 -1.68 17.67 -21.26
CA HIS A 600 -1.29 16.79 -20.17
C HIS A 600 -0.50 15.55 -20.65
N LEU A 601 -0.96 14.87 -21.71
CA LEU A 601 -0.26 13.71 -22.27
C LEU A 601 1.12 14.11 -22.84
N ALA A 602 1.18 15.26 -23.50
CA ALA A 602 2.42 15.85 -24.02
C ALA A 602 3.40 16.19 -22.88
N ALA A 603 2.93 16.85 -21.82
CA ALA A 603 3.74 17.13 -20.64
C ALA A 603 4.25 15.85 -19.98
N CYS A 604 3.41 14.81 -19.85
CA CYS A 604 3.81 13.53 -19.30
C CYS A 604 4.90 12.87 -20.14
N PHE A 605 4.76 12.87 -21.47
CA PHE A 605 5.78 12.36 -22.38
C PHE A 605 7.12 13.09 -22.19
N LEU A 606 7.10 14.42 -22.23
CA LEU A 606 8.30 15.24 -22.12
C LEU A 606 8.99 15.15 -20.76
N CYS A 607 8.22 15.02 -19.68
CA CYS A 607 8.74 14.89 -18.32
C CYS A 607 9.05 13.43 -17.93
N GLY A 608 8.86 12.47 -18.82
CA GLY A 608 9.16 11.05 -18.58
C GLY A 608 8.15 10.34 -17.67
N ILE A 609 6.97 10.93 -17.49
CA ILE A 609 5.87 10.35 -16.71
C ILE A 609 5.16 9.32 -17.58
N THR A 610 5.26 8.06 -17.20
CA THR A 610 4.63 6.97 -17.97
C THR A 610 3.14 6.89 -17.67
N LEU A 611 2.32 6.92 -18.73
CA LEU A 611 0.88 6.66 -18.70
C LEU A 611 0.55 5.40 -19.53
N PRO A 612 -0.61 4.74 -19.33
CA PRO A 612 -0.96 3.53 -20.08
C PRO A 612 -0.90 3.72 -21.60
N ARG A 613 -1.43 4.83 -22.12
CA ARG A 613 -1.38 5.16 -23.56
C ARG A 613 0.05 5.35 -24.07
N LEU A 614 0.93 6.01 -23.30
CA LEU A 614 2.34 6.17 -23.66
C LEU A 614 3.08 4.82 -23.66
N THR A 615 2.72 3.93 -22.75
CA THR A 615 3.27 2.56 -22.68
C THR A 615 2.88 1.76 -23.92
N ALA A 616 1.59 1.80 -24.31
CA ALA A 616 1.09 1.13 -25.51
C ALA A 616 1.80 1.62 -26.78
N LEU A 617 2.14 2.91 -26.85
CA LEU A 617 2.88 3.51 -27.97
C LEU A 617 4.40 3.21 -27.94
N ARG A 618 4.90 2.54 -26.90
CA ARG A 618 6.33 2.36 -26.61
C ARG A 618 7.06 3.71 -26.56
N ALA A 619 6.40 4.73 -26.01
CA ALA A 619 6.85 6.12 -26.04
C ALA A 619 8.22 6.33 -25.39
N ALA A 620 8.61 5.50 -24.40
CA ALA A 620 9.92 5.54 -23.77
C ALA A 620 11.11 5.34 -24.74
N ARG A 621 10.86 4.81 -25.94
CA ARG A 621 11.87 4.65 -27.00
C ARG A 621 11.85 5.79 -28.03
N LEU A 622 10.87 6.68 -27.96
CA LEU A 622 10.75 7.79 -28.89
C LEU A 622 11.68 8.94 -28.47
N PRO A 623 12.28 9.65 -29.45
CA PRO A 623 13.01 10.87 -29.14
C PRO A 623 12.06 11.89 -28.52
N GLY A 624 12.52 12.56 -27.45
CA GLY A 624 11.73 13.53 -26.70
C GLY A 624 11.14 13.00 -25.39
N PHE A 625 10.97 11.68 -25.23
CA PHE A 625 10.48 11.13 -23.97
C PHE A 625 11.47 11.41 -22.83
N GLY A 626 10.99 12.01 -21.74
CA GLY A 626 11.83 12.38 -20.61
C GLY A 626 12.88 13.46 -20.88
N ARG A 627 12.84 14.13 -22.06
CA ARG A 627 13.81 15.16 -22.44
C ARG A 627 13.83 16.33 -21.45
N PHE A 628 12.68 16.62 -20.83
CA PHE A 628 12.53 17.67 -19.85
C PHE A 628 12.20 17.11 -18.46
N ALA A 629 12.66 15.89 -18.15
CA ALA A 629 12.42 15.25 -16.85
C ALA A 629 12.87 16.10 -15.65
N GLY A 630 13.92 16.92 -15.80
CA GLY A 630 14.39 17.82 -14.75
C GLY A 630 13.54 19.09 -14.56
N TYR A 631 12.63 19.41 -15.47
CA TYR A 631 11.80 20.62 -15.40
C TYR A 631 10.55 20.40 -14.54
N PRO A 632 10.05 21.44 -13.86
CA PRO A 632 8.77 21.36 -13.16
C PRO A 632 7.63 21.04 -14.14
N PHE A 633 6.91 19.94 -13.88
CA PHE A 633 5.83 19.48 -14.75
C PHE A 633 4.74 20.53 -14.97
N ALA A 634 4.36 21.26 -13.91
CA ALA A 634 3.35 22.32 -14.01
C ALA A 634 3.73 23.39 -15.04
N SER A 635 5.01 23.82 -15.05
CA SER A 635 5.51 24.80 -16.01
C SER A 635 5.51 24.26 -17.45
N VAL A 636 5.92 23.00 -17.65
CA VAL A 636 5.87 22.36 -18.97
C VAL A 636 4.42 22.25 -19.47
N ARG A 637 3.49 21.83 -18.59
CA ARG A 637 2.06 21.71 -18.91
C ARG A 637 1.44 23.05 -19.27
N GLU A 638 1.74 24.10 -18.50
CA GLU A 638 1.20 25.44 -18.72
C GLU A 638 1.61 26.01 -20.09
N LEU A 639 2.89 25.90 -20.45
CA LEU A 639 3.38 26.31 -21.78
C LEU A 639 2.66 25.58 -22.91
N LEU A 640 2.43 24.27 -22.76
CA LEU A 640 1.69 23.47 -23.74
C LEU A 640 0.20 23.82 -23.79
N SER A 641 -0.39 24.30 -22.70
CA SER A 641 -1.80 24.71 -22.66
C SER A 641 -2.06 26.06 -23.31
N VAL A 642 -1.10 27.00 -23.22
CA VAL A 642 -1.23 28.35 -23.81
C VAL A 642 -1.09 28.35 -25.33
N GLU A 643 -0.30 27.43 -25.89
CA GLU A 643 0.01 27.39 -27.32
C GLU A 643 -0.86 26.43 -28.16
N MET A 644 -1.70 25.62 -27.51
CA MET A 644 -2.65 24.71 -28.17
C MET A 644 -4.05 25.32 -28.34
N VAL A 645 -4.23 26.57 -27.94
CA VAL A 645 -5.38 27.45 -28.26
C VAL A 645 -4.96 28.39 -29.38
#